data_AF-A0A2S7PFT1-F1
#
_entry.id   AF-A0A2S7PFT1-F1
#
_cell.length_a   1.000
_cell.length_b   1.000
_cell.length_c   1.000
_cell.angle_alpha   90.00
_cell.angle_beta   90.00
_cell.angle_gamma   90.00
#
_symmetry.space_group_name_H-M   'P 1'
#
loop_
_entity.id
_entity.type
_entity.pdbx_description
1 polymer ?
#
loop_
_entity_poly.entity_id
_entity_poly.type
_entity_poly.pdbx_seq_one_letter_code
_entity_poly.pdbx_strand_id
1 'polypeptide(L)'
;MARAQQYIDDQMSSGHGIPVDQSHEYPDPELSQLQSSTFREDALNEARAEFTAQSTEQRRHKRRKSGDESDILNLDLGFESDSDPDYREFDKGILKMQRDVRLARNMDSDDESLADDSQVNTRTNAKSIRGSRGAHGGRVARRGGIRGPRKAAEPTGDIKLRLSQANQAFLNGRYEEARDIASEIIRINAETYEAWNLLASTFKELQDPNKALMALMVAATMRPKHPGPWFNCAYFALNETGGHRSEYLISAQYSCSQIIKANSMNLEARRLKASIMVERGNLGLAIAEYKFILRHTPLDTKIIQKLAAIYVDQGDVELAKKLYNTAIVKLKDAESSIQETFGWTDAYAYIELYGILQQYKNGIQALKSVARWLLGRDAEQYWNNIMADDSEWDEDDSRRAECIDFTAGKYPKDSYGLGLPIEFRVKLGLYRMALGHYEEALVSDDTGRGLAEDYPHLFEEVADSLSHNKLWSDALRFYRPLLGNAGPSGASLQLKVGKCWLGEGDNKEAEICFQAAVQLDEDNIPARMELARLYERLNEKEQAFIYVNEIMALRRDRQDVLDELSNITPPSITTTKAVSNSKHTLPTIARKPQSRYRPHKLADPSERRKEEAARAEQLQSQLSVMRSKLKPMREGEVEATNIWMEAARDLIDDFRGFKTFYPWDKYVKFLGYTRGDRMQAETVLETDLTEMADRLSKNLGADADSKTTSRAAGIPADYRGIPFGTWLDIFLEYAICLAKEGKAKEAYEICEAAKDAIVFYHSREDMFLIHICWGTCALLCNDEEMCVTVARYFMREYQFTTDSYRMYAAIARLCQSPVSWYCSGPTQKYMLRQVKAMDFSLVDANRRQKNFSEKAAYSTQDKDGRILINDDMDIALLMLYGHILYSGASYIYALNYFLRAYALDPDNPVINMNIGLCYVHHALKRQADNRQFLILQGMAFLFDYYDTRKKSSVLEERQEAHYNIARVYHMLGISHLAITYYLRVLDELKDHHSSREDLVIDTAHNLKIICMITGNKKLAHSITKRWLVI
;
A
#
# COMPACT_ATOMS: atom_id res chain seq x y z
N MET A 1 29.44 -53.95 -1.73
CA MET A 1 28.52 -54.23 -0.61
C MET A 1 29.12 -55.21 0.40
N ALA A 2 29.57 -56.41 0.00
CA ALA A 2 30.16 -57.44 0.89
C ALA A 2 30.96 -56.93 2.12
N ARG A 3 32.01 -56.10 1.93
CA ARG A 3 32.86 -55.56 3.03
C ARG A 3 32.12 -54.72 4.09
N ALA A 4 30.92 -54.21 3.81
CA ALA A 4 30.11 -53.50 4.80
C ALA A 4 29.21 -54.43 5.62
N GLN A 5 28.78 -55.56 5.03
CA GLN A 5 28.06 -56.62 5.74
C GLN A 5 29.01 -57.32 6.71
N GLN A 6 30.18 -57.71 6.20
CA GLN A 6 31.23 -58.42 6.94
C GLN A 6 31.66 -57.69 8.23
N TYR A 7 31.74 -56.34 8.19
CA TYR A 7 32.12 -55.53 9.36
C TYR A 7 31.00 -55.38 10.42
N ILE A 8 29.77 -55.78 10.11
CA ILE A 8 28.64 -55.85 11.04
C ILE A 8 28.57 -57.27 11.62
N ASP A 9 28.75 -58.30 10.79
CA ASP A 9 28.76 -59.70 11.19
C ASP A 9 29.96 -60.03 12.12
N ASP A 10 31.16 -59.48 11.85
CA ASP A 10 32.37 -59.65 12.67
C ASP A 10 32.22 -59.09 14.09
N GLN A 11 31.36 -58.09 14.31
CA GLN A 11 31.11 -57.52 15.66
C GLN A 11 30.11 -58.35 16.49
N MET A 12 29.38 -59.30 15.88
CA MET A 12 28.34 -60.08 16.55
C MET A 12 28.81 -61.45 17.07
N SER A 13 30.03 -61.90 16.75
CA SER A 13 30.44 -63.31 16.92
C SER A 13 31.36 -63.63 18.10
N SER A 14 31.96 -62.65 18.77
CA SER A 14 32.98 -62.84 19.82
C SER A 14 32.41 -62.89 21.25
N GLY A 15 31.61 -63.90 21.56
CA GLY A 15 30.90 -64.04 22.85
C GLY A 15 31.72 -64.58 24.04
N HIS A 16 31.24 -64.31 25.27
CA HIS A 16 31.73 -64.89 26.53
C HIS A 16 30.59 -65.24 27.52
N GLY A 17 29.75 -66.21 27.13
CA GLY A 17 29.33 -67.36 27.96
C GLY A 17 28.33 -67.24 29.14
N ILE A 18 27.23 -68.02 29.01
CA ILE A 18 26.64 -68.95 30.03
C ILE A 18 25.86 -68.33 31.22
N PRO A 19 24.71 -68.88 31.70
CA PRO A 19 23.81 -69.93 31.16
C PRO A 19 22.31 -69.54 31.00
N VAL A 20 21.57 -70.49 30.42
CA VAL A 20 20.12 -70.64 30.20
C VAL A 20 19.23 -70.56 31.47
N ASP A 21 18.02 -69.99 31.33
CA ASP A 21 16.77 -70.58 31.88
C ASP A 21 15.58 -70.37 30.89
N GLN A 22 14.40 -70.93 31.17
CA GLN A 22 13.48 -71.46 30.14
C GLN A 22 12.34 -70.57 29.59
N SER A 23 11.90 -70.95 28.38
CA SER A 23 10.55 -70.84 27.78
C SER A 23 9.98 -69.46 27.37
N HIS A 24 9.94 -69.19 26.06
CA HIS A 24 8.74 -69.33 25.21
C HIS A 24 9.05 -68.98 23.73
N GLU A 25 8.67 -69.85 22.80
CA GLU A 25 8.80 -69.61 21.35
C GLU A 25 7.60 -68.81 20.80
N TYR A 26 7.87 -67.97 19.79
CA TYR A 26 6.83 -67.32 18.96
C TYR A 26 6.79 -67.97 17.56
N PRO A 27 5.61 -68.07 16.89
CA PRO A 27 5.51 -68.76 15.60
C PRO A 27 6.10 -67.98 14.41
N ASP A 28 6.45 -68.72 13.37
CA ASP A 28 7.01 -68.22 12.10
C ASP A 28 6.02 -67.28 11.36
N PRO A 29 6.44 -66.05 10.96
CA PRO A 29 5.57 -65.07 10.30
C PRO A 29 4.89 -65.54 9.01
N GLU A 30 5.47 -66.48 8.24
CA GLU A 30 4.90 -66.88 6.94
C GLU A 30 3.58 -67.66 7.07
N LEU A 31 3.43 -68.46 8.13
CA LEU A 31 2.21 -69.24 8.40
C LEU A 31 0.98 -68.36 8.73
N SER A 32 1.21 -67.15 9.26
CA SER A 32 0.15 -66.23 9.66
C SER A 32 -0.61 -65.63 8.46
N GLN A 33 0.06 -65.45 7.32
CA GLN A 33 -0.53 -64.84 6.12
C GLN A 33 -1.58 -65.75 5.45
N LEU A 34 -1.38 -67.07 5.48
CA LEU A 34 -2.28 -68.03 4.83
C LEU A 34 -3.62 -68.21 5.55
N GLN A 35 -3.70 -67.91 6.85
CA GLN A 35 -4.95 -67.98 7.63
C GLN A 35 -5.72 -66.65 7.66
N SER A 36 -5.12 -65.54 7.21
CA SER A 36 -5.73 -64.20 7.31
C SER A 36 -6.67 -63.83 6.16
N SER A 37 -6.75 -64.64 5.11
CA SER A 37 -7.52 -64.35 3.89
C SER A 37 -9.02 -64.56 4.07
N THR A 38 -9.43 -65.70 4.64
CA THR A 38 -10.85 -66.06 4.85
C THR A 38 -11.52 -65.25 5.94
N PHE A 39 -10.79 -64.83 6.98
CA PHE A 39 -11.33 -64.00 8.07
C PHE A 39 -11.66 -62.55 7.65
N ARG A 40 -11.37 -62.16 6.40
CA ARG A 40 -11.34 -60.76 5.96
C ARG A 40 -12.62 -60.27 5.29
N GLU A 41 -13.46 -61.16 4.76
CA GLU A 41 -14.71 -60.78 4.07
C GLU A 41 -15.90 -60.60 5.04
N ASP A 42 -16.13 -61.53 5.96
CA ASP A 42 -17.28 -61.48 6.88
C ASP A 42 -17.23 -60.25 7.80
N ALA A 43 -16.07 -59.98 8.41
CA ALA A 43 -15.85 -58.80 9.25
C ALA A 43 -16.03 -57.46 8.47
N LEU A 44 -15.79 -57.45 7.16
CA LEU A 44 -16.02 -56.29 6.31
C LEU A 44 -17.52 -56.03 6.10
N ASN A 45 -18.34 -57.08 6.11
CA ASN A 45 -19.78 -57.01 5.88
C ASN A 45 -20.55 -56.68 7.17
N GLU A 46 -20.11 -57.18 8.34
CA GLU A 46 -20.67 -56.74 9.64
C GLU A 46 -20.40 -55.24 9.88
N ALA A 47 -19.18 -54.76 9.64
CA ALA A 47 -18.83 -53.35 9.79
C ALA A 47 -19.65 -52.42 8.87
N ARG A 48 -20.04 -52.91 7.68
CA ARG A 48 -20.97 -52.20 6.77
C ARG A 48 -22.39 -52.13 7.33
N ALA A 49 -22.86 -53.16 8.04
CA ALA A 49 -24.20 -53.20 8.62
C ALA A 49 -24.34 -52.21 9.80
N GLU A 50 -23.43 -52.23 10.79
CA GLU A 50 -23.48 -51.33 11.96
C GLU A 50 -23.49 -49.85 11.57
N PHE A 51 -22.70 -49.47 10.56
CA PHE A 51 -22.58 -48.10 10.09
C PHE A 51 -23.93 -47.49 9.63
N THR A 52 -24.83 -48.32 9.09
CA THR A 52 -26.16 -47.86 8.66
C THR A 52 -27.07 -47.50 9.85
N ALA A 53 -26.93 -48.19 10.99
CA ALA A 53 -27.74 -47.95 12.18
C ALA A 53 -27.34 -46.63 12.88
N GLN A 54 -26.05 -46.50 13.24
CA GLN A 54 -25.54 -45.40 14.08
C GLN A 54 -25.77 -44.00 13.46
N SER A 55 -25.73 -43.90 12.12
CA SER A 55 -25.99 -42.67 11.36
C SER A 55 -27.40 -42.09 11.60
N THR A 56 -28.39 -42.93 11.95
CA THR A 56 -29.78 -42.50 12.19
C THR A 56 -30.00 -41.86 13.56
N GLU A 57 -29.31 -42.35 14.60
CA GLU A 57 -29.49 -41.85 15.97
C GLU A 57 -28.79 -40.51 16.20
N GLN A 58 -27.58 -40.33 15.67
CA GLN A 58 -26.83 -39.06 15.80
C GLN A 58 -27.63 -37.87 15.22
N ARG A 59 -28.39 -38.09 14.14
CA ARG A 59 -29.30 -37.10 13.54
C ARG A 59 -30.49 -36.74 14.45
N ARG A 60 -31.01 -37.67 15.25
CA ARG A 60 -32.03 -37.38 16.27
C ARG A 60 -31.44 -36.59 17.44
N HIS A 61 -30.22 -36.92 17.89
CA HIS A 61 -29.63 -36.28 19.06
C HIS A 61 -29.24 -34.81 18.81
N LYS A 62 -28.77 -34.46 17.61
CA LYS A 62 -28.33 -33.08 17.28
C LYS A 62 -29.47 -32.05 17.21
N ARG A 63 -30.70 -32.49 16.91
CA ARG A 63 -31.90 -31.63 16.86
C ARG A 63 -32.47 -31.20 18.23
N ARG A 64 -31.91 -31.69 19.35
CA ARG A 64 -32.39 -31.43 20.73
C ARG A 64 -31.53 -30.42 21.52
N LYS A 65 -30.55 -29.76 20.90
CA LYS A 65 -29.53 -28.94 21.61
C LYS A 65 -29.28 -27.54 21.02
N SER A 66 -30.18 -27.00 20.19
CA SER A 66 -30.03 -25.69 19.57
C SER A 66 -31.31 -24.85 19.73
N GLY A 67 -31.37 -24.12 20.84
CA GLY A 67 -32.47 -23.20 21.17
C GLY A 67 -32.20 -22.52 22.49
N ASP A 68 -31.56 -21.35 22.43
CA ASP A 68 -31.74 -20.17 23.29
C ASP A 68 -30.78 -19.06 22.79
N GLU A 69 -31.25 -17.82 22.70
CA GLU A 69 -30.50 -16.65 22.21
C GLU A 69 -30.55 -15.50 23.22
N SER A 70 -29.50 -15.32 24.02
CA SER A 70 -29.16 -14.04 24.66
C SER A 70 -27.83 -14.16 25.44
N ASP A 71 -26.83 -13.32 25.10
CA ASP A 71 -25.87 -12.72 26.04
C ASP A 71 -24.76 -11.98 25.28
N ILE A 72 -25.06 -10.74 24.86
CA ILE A 72 -24.06 -9.74 24.46
C ILE A 72 -24.48 -8.40 25.06
N LEU A 73 -23.78 -7.93 26.10
CA LEU A 73 -23.51 -6.52 26.44
C LEU A 73 -22.78 -6.41 27.80
N ASN A 74 -22.19 -5.25 28.06
CA ASN A 74 -21.59 -4.77 29.32
C ASN A 74 -20.25 -5.38 29.80
N LEU A 75 -19.16 -4.64 29.55
CA LEU A 75 -18.22 -4.30 30.62
C LEU A 75 -17.79 -2.83 30.45
N ASP A 76 -17.41 -2.18 31.56
CA ASP A 76 -17.57 -0.73 31.76
C ASP A 76 -16.29 0.12 31.54
N LEU A 77 -16.45 1.43 31.39
CA LEU A 77 -15.40 2.41 31.10
C LEU A 77 -14.67 2.91 32.35
N GLY A 78 -13.34 2.91 32.31
CA GLY A 78 -12.48 3.54 33.31
C GLY A 78 -11.69 4.72 32.73
N PHE A 79 -11.84 5.92 33.31
CA PHE A 79 -11.11 7.12 32.88
C PHE A 79 -9.62 7.06 33.28
N GLU A 80 -8.72 7.05 32.30
CA GLU A 80 -7.35 7.56 32.43
C GLU A 80 -7.10 8.68 31.40
N SER A 81 -6.25 9.65 31.75
CA SER A 81 -6.00 10.84 30.94
C SER A 81 -5.45 10.49 29.55
N ASP A 82 -6.06 11.08 28.52
CA ASP A 82 -5.51 11.12 27.16
C ASP A 82 -4.04 11.52 27.18
N SER A 83 -3.23 10.69 26.53
CA SER A 83 -1.79 10.87 26.41
C SER A 83 -1.34 10.11 25.17
N ASP A 84 -0.99 10.89 24.15
CA ASP A 84 -0.43 10.54 22.83
C ASP A 84 0.11 9.08 22.78
N PRO A 85 -0.55 8.16 22.02
CA PRO A 85 -0.18 6.74 22.00
C PRO A 85 1.29 6.51 21.67
N ASP A 86 1.80 7.27 20.69
CA ASP A 86 3.20 7.27 20.25
C ASP A 86 4.16 7.58 21.41
N TYR A 87 3.78 8.51 22.29
CA TYR A 87 4.56 8.88 23.47
C TYR A 87 4.63 7.72 24.48
N ARG A 88 3.52 6.98 24.67
CA ARG A 88 3.48 5.77 25.50
C ARG A 88 4.28 4.61 24.90
N GLU A 89 4.43 4.54 23.58
CA GLU A 89 5.27 3.55 22.89
C GLU A 89 6.77 3.93 22.94
N PHE A 90 7.09 5.20 22.70
CA PHE A 90 8.45 5.73 22.79
C PHE A 90 9.04 5.63 24.20
N ASP A 91 8.27 5.96 25.24
CA ASP A 91 8.69 5.75 26.64
C ASP A 91 8.97 4.26 26.93
N LYS A 92 8.15 3.32 26.41
CA LYS A 92 8.42 1.88 26.52
C LYS A 92 9.70 1.49 25.77
N GLY A 93 9.98 2.08 24.60
CA GLY A 93 11.20 1.86 23.83
C GLY A 93 12.46 2.25 24.61
N ILE A 94 12.49 3.47 25.17
CA ILE A 94 13.60 3.94 26.01
C ILE A 94 13.73 3.08 27.28
N LEU A 95 12.62 2.76 27.96
CA LEU A 95 12.64 1.89 29.14
C LEU A 95 13.09 0.46 28.82
N LYS A 96 12.82 -0.05 27.61
CA LYS A 96 13.34 -1.33 27.13
C LYS A 96 14.84 -1.24 26.91
N MET A 97 15.33 -0.26 26.16
CA MET A 97 16.77 -0.06 25.94
C MET A 97 17.55 0.09 27.26
N GLN A 98 16.99 0.81 28.24
CA GLN A 98 17.55 0.94 29.59
C GLN A 98 17.50 -0.37 30.42
N ARG A 99 16.57 -1.29 30.13
CA ARG A 99 16.61 -2.66 30.69
C ARG A 99 17.63 -3.52 29.98
N ASP A 100 17.70 -3.47 28.66
CA ASP A 100 18.59 -4.31 27.86
C ASP A 100 20.06 -4.02 28.19
N VAL A 101 20.43 -2.74 28.37
CA VAL A 101 21.74 -2.30 28.90
C VAL A 101 22.00 -2.77 30.34
N ARG A 102 20.96 -2.94 31.17
CA ARG A 102 21.08 -3.51 32.53
C ARG A 102 21.11 -5.05 32.54
N LEU A 103 20.55 -5.70 31.53
CA LEU A 103 20.54 -7.16 31.39
C LEU A 103 21.88 -7.65 30.83
N ALA A 104 22.49 -6.90 29.92
CA ALA A 104 23.86 -7.14 29.43
C ALA A 104 24.92 -7.15 30.56
N ARG A 105 24.64 -6.48 31.68
CA ARG A 105 25.49 -6.47 32.89
C ARG A 105 25.51 -7.82 33.65
N ASN A 106 24.53 -8.69 33.42
CA ASN A 106 24.33 -9.93 34.17
C ASN A 106 24.71 -11.20 33.37
N MET A 107 25.41 -11.06 32.24
CA MET A 107 25.79 -12.19 31.38
C MET A 107 27.27 -12.58 31.46
N ASP A 108 28.13 -11.74 32.06
CA ASP A 108 29.57 -11.97 32.24
C ASP A 108 29.90 -12.28 33.73
N SER A 109 29.10 -13.12 34.41
CA SER A 109 29.34 -13.52 35.81
C SER A 109 28.89 -14.96 36.12
N ASP A 110 29.45 -15.94 35.41
CA ASP A 110 29.39 -17.36 35.80
C ASP A 110 30.40 -17.62 36.94
N ASP A 111 29.90 -18.07 38.10
CA ASP A 111 30.71 -18.64 39.19
C ASP A 111 29.86 -19.74 39.87
N GLU A 112 30.35 -20.99 39.89
CA GLU A 112 29.53 -22.17 40.19
C GLU A 112 29.40 -22.47 41.70
N SER A 113 28.17 -22.61 42.23
CA SER A 113 27.95 -23.30 43.52
C SER A 113 26.53 -23.87 43.71
N LEU A 114 26.34 -25.06 43.15
CA LEU A 114 25.58 -26.23 43.65
C LEU A 114 24.35 -26.07 44.59
N ALA A 115 23.24 -26.69 44.16
CA ALA A 115 22.10 -27.23 44.95
C ALA A 115 21.17 -26.20 45.67
N ASP A 116 19.90 -26.53 45.99
CA ASP A 116 19.18 -27.81 45.91
C ASP A 116 17.76 -27.61 45.33
N ASP A 117 17.11 -28.71 44.93
CA ASP A 117 15.83 -28.74 44.20
C ASP A 117 14.60 -28.65 45.12
N SER A 118 13.48 -28.11 44.63
CA SER A 118 12.13 -28.53 45.08
C SER A 118 10.99 -27.87 44.30
N GLN A 119 10.16 -28.71 43.70
CA GLN A 119 8.87 -28.34 43.11
C GLN A 119 7.81 -28.18 44.22
N VAL A 120 6.94 -27.17 44.12
CA VAL A 120 5.59 -27.23 44.69
C VAL A 120 4.56 -26.65 43.71
N ASN A 121 3.50 -27.42 43.47
CA ASN A 121 2.35 -27.09 42.63
C ASN A 121 1.12 -26.79 43.54
N THR A 122 -0.10 -26.64 43.00
CA THR A 122 -1.40 -26.54 43.72
C THR A 122 -1.63 -25.25 44.54
N ARG A 123 -2.84 -24.95 45.06
CA ARG A 123 -4.20 -24.79 44.47
C ARG A 123 -5.14 -24.35 45.64
N THR A 124 -6.02 -23.37 45.41
CA THR A 124 -7.36 -23.20 46.06
C THR A 124 -7.54 -23.06 47.60
N ASN A 125 -8.47 -22.15 47.98
CA ASN A 125 -9.44 -22.21 49.10
C ASN A 125 -9.03 -21.98 50.59
N ALA A 126 -9.09 -20.71 51.00
CA ALA A 126 -10.10 -20.10 51.93
C ALA A 126 -10.48 -20.70 53.32
N LYS A 127 -10.76 -19.76 54.28
CA LYS A 127 -11.31 -19.91 55.67
C LYS A 127 -10.26 -20.41 56.70
N SER A 128 -10.27 -20.12 58.01
CA SER A 128 -11.20 -19.46 58.97
C SER A 128 -10.41 -19.03 60.26
N ILE A 129 -10.83 -18.25 61.30
CA ILE A 129 -12.00 -17.38 61.60
C ILE A 129 -11.67 -16.48 62.85
N ARG A 130 -12.27 -15.26 62.99
CA ARG A 130 -12.33 -14.34 64.19
C ARG A 130 -10.97 -13.83 64.78
N GLY A 131 -10.82 -12.62 65.33
CA GLY A 131 -11.65 -11.39 65.36
C GLY A 131 -11.64 -10.64 66.72
N SER A 132 -11.49 -9.30 66.76
CA SER A 132 -12.09 -8.39 67.78
C SER A 132 -11.88 -6.88 67.50
N ARG A 133 -12.63 -6.05 68.23
CA ARG A 133 -12.85 -4.58 68.12
C ARG A 133 -11.67 -3.70 68.57
N GLY A 134 -11.62 -2.45 68.08
CA GLY A 134 -10.82 -1.33 68.62
C GLY A 134 -10.31 -0.37 67.52
N ALA A 135 -11.01 0.68 67.09
CA ALA A 135 -11.48 1.91 67.75
C ALA A 135 -10.42 3.05 67.88
N HIS A 136 -10.51 4.03 66.96
CA HIS A 136 -10.17 5.46 67.08
C HIS A 136 -8.77 5.95 67.53
N GLY A 137 -8.32 7.06 66.91
CA GLY A 137 -7.40 8.03 67.53
C GLY A 137 -5.94 8.01 67.05
N GLY A 138 -5.65 8.67 65.92
CA GLY A 138 -4.30 8.68 65.33
C GLY A 138 -3.26 9.53 66.09
N ARG A 139 -1.98 9.29 65.79
CA ARG A 139 -0.86 10.17 66.16
C ARG A 139 0.15 10.33 65.03
N VAL A 140 0.57 11.58 64.84
CA VAL A 140 1.49 12.11 63.83
C VAL A 140 2.75 11.24 63.62
N ALA A 141 2.93 10.72 62.40
CA ALA A 141 4.23 10.23 61.92
C ALA A 141 5.07 11.40 61.38
N ARG A 142 6.36 11.45 61.74
CA ARG A 142 7.27 12.54 61.34
C ARG A 142 7.65 12.45 59.85
N ARG A 143 7.91 13.60 59.22
CA ARG A 143 8.46 13.70 57.85
C ARG A 143 9.73 12.82 57.71
N GLY A 144 9.65 11.78 56.90
CA GLY A 144 10.84 11.15 56.32
C GLY A 144 11.44 12.08 55.27
N GLY A 145 12.66 12.56 55.50
CA GLY A 145 13.35 13.43 54.54
C GLY A 145 13.69 12.65 53.26
N ILE A 146 13.28 13.18 52.11
CA ILE A 146 13.59 12.58 50.80
C ILE A 146 15.11 12.62 50.59
N ARG A 147 15.79 11.48 50.76
CA ARG A 147 17.18 11.31 50.33
C ARG A 147 17.20 11.40 48.81
N GLY A 148 17.77 12.48 48.28
CA GLY A 148 17.98 12.65 46.85
C GLY A 148 18.93 11.59 46.26
N PRO A 149 19.04 11.50 44.92
CA PRO A 149 19.99 10.59 44.27
C PRO A 149 21.42 10.82 44.80
N ARG A 150 22.17 9.73 44.99
CA ARG A 150 23.59 9.84 45.30
C ARG A 150 24.31 10.56 44.16
N LYS A 151 25.31 11.38 44.48
CA LYS A 151 26.26 11.90 43.48
C LYS A 151 26.91 10.68 42.80
N ALA A 152 26.96 10.67 41.47
CA ALA A 152 27.57 9.58 40.73
C ALA A 152 29.01 9.33 41.21
N ALA A 153 29.42 8.07 41.27
CA ALA A 153 30.80 7.72 41.60
C ALA A 153 31.74 8.31 40.53
N GLU A 154 32.91 8.80 40.95
CA GLU A 154 33.89 9.26 39.97
C GLU A 154 34.42 8.07 39.15
N PRO A 155 34.61 8.23 37.83
CA PRO A 155 35.11 7.15 37.00
C PRO A 155 36.53 6.74 37.42
N THR A 156 36.76 5.43 37.44
CA THR A 156 38.05 4.79 37.73
C THR A 156 39.18 5.36 36.86
N GLY A 157 40.42 5.32 37.34
CA GLY A 157 41.59 5.84 36.62
C GLY A 157 41.68 5.34 35.17
N ASP A 158 41.39 4.06 34.94
CA ASP A 158 41.41 3.44 33.60
C ASP A 158 40.33 4.00 32.67
N ILE A 159 39.15 4.36 33.21
CA ILE A 159 38.08 5.02 32.45
C ILE A 159 38.50 6.45 32.10
N LYS A 160 39.12 7.19 33.03
CA LYS A 160 39.67 8.53 32.78
C LYS A 160 40.80 8.49 31.72
N LEU A 161 41.63 7.44 31.73
CA LEU A 161 42.67 7.21 30.71
C LEU A 161 42.07 6.88 29.33
N ARG A 162 41.12 5.94 29.25
CA ARG A 162 40.42 5.57 28.00
C ARG A 162 39.64 6.75 27.42
N LEU A 163 38.98 7.57 28.25
CA LEU A 163 38.34 8.82 27.83
C LEU A 163 39.37 9.80 27.22
N SER A 164 40.56 9.92 27.80
CA SER A 164 41.63 10.75 27.23
C SER A 164 42.09 10.22 25.87
N GLN A 165 42.28 8.91 25.73
CA GLN A 165 42.64 8.26 24.46
C GLN A 165 41.55 8.43 23.38
N ALA A 166 40.28 8.25 23.72
CA ALA A 166 39.16 8.45 22.80
C ALA A 166 39.02 9.92 22.35
N ASN A 167 39.20 10.88 23.27
CA ASN A 167 39.25 12.31 22.93
C ASN A 167 40.44 12.63 22.02
N GLN A 168 41.61 12.03 22.26
CA GLN A 168 42.77 12.18 21.36
C GLN A 168 42.52 11.54 19.98
N ALA A 169 41.86 10.39 19.88
CA ALA A 169 41.47 9.81 18.60
C ALA A 169 40.52 10.74 17.83
N PHE A 170 39.50 11.28 18.50
CA PHE A 170 38.54 12.24 17.95
C PHE A 170 39.22 13.52 17.44
N LEU A 171 40.09 14.14 18.25
CA LEU A 171 40.86 15.33 17.87
C LEU A 171 41.84 15.10 16.72
N ASN A 172 42.26 13.84 16.47
CA ASN A 172 43.07 13.45 15.33
C ASN A 172 42.22 13.05 14.09
N GLY A 173 40.90 13.27 14.10
CA GLY A 173 39.98 12.86 13.02
C GLY A 173 39.76 11.35 12.88
N ARG A 174 40.22 10.53 13.83
CA ARG A 174 40.09 9.07 13.82
C ARG A 174 38.78 8.65 14.49
N TYR A 175 37.67 9.01 13.86
CA TYR A 175 36.32 8.87 14.42
C TYR A 175 35.88 7.42 14.66
N GLU A 176 36.29 6.48 13.81
CA GLU A 176 36.06 5.04 14.00
C GLU A 176 36.73 4.52 15.29
N GLU A 177 38.02 4.81 15.49
CA GLU A 177 38.75 4.44 16.71
C GLU A 177 38.14 5.12 17.96
N ALA A 178 37.75 6.39 17.84
CA ALA A 178 37.12 7.13 18.92
C ALA A 178 35.76 6.54 19.32
N ARG A 179 34.94 6.12 18.34
CA ARG A 179 33.67 5.40 18.55
C ARG A 179 33.92 4.10 19.30
N ASP A 180 34.89 3.31 18.86
CA ASP A 180 35.13 1.97 19.40
C ASP A 180 35.63 2.05 20.86
N ILE A 181 36.58 2.93 21.15
CA ILE A 181 37.05 3.19 22.53
C ILE A 181 35.90 3.76 23.40
N ALA A 182 35.07 4.67 22.87
CA ALA A 182 33.89 5.16 23.58
C ALA A 182 32.86 4.05 23.88
N SER A 183 32.68 3.10 22.96
CA SER A 183 31.81 1.94 23.15
C SER A 183 32.35 0.98 24.23
N GLU A 184 33.66 0.75 24.30
CA GLU A 184 34.27 -0.02 25.38
C GLU A 184 34.09 0.65 26.75
N ILE A 185 34.24 1.98 26.83
CA ILE A 185 34.00 2.73 28.07
C ILE A 185 32.54 2.58 28.52
N ILE A 186 31.59 2.60 27.59
CA ILE A 186 30.16 2.38 27.87
C ILE A 186 29.88 0.92 28.27
N ARG A 187 30.55 -0.07 27.68
CA ARG A 187 30.46 -1.48 28.12
C ARG A 187 30.96 -1.67 29.56
N ILE A 188 32.05 -0.98 29.94
CA ILE A 188 32.62 -1.04 31.29
C ILE A 188 31.75 -0.26 32.30
N ASN A 189 31.29 0.94 31.94
CA ASN A 189 30.43 1.75 32.79
C ASN A 189 29.47 2.64 31.97
N ALA A 190 28.26 2.14 31.76
CA ALA A 190 27.19 2.82 31.03
C ALA A 190 26.68 4.12 31.71
N GLU A 191 27.03 4.44 32.96
CA GLU A 191 26.67 5.70 33.61
C GLU A 191 27.63 6.87 33.27
N THR A 192 28.67 6.60 32.45
CA THR A 192 29.72 7.57 32.08
C THR A 192 29.21 8.62 31.08
N TYR A 193 28.58 9.69 31.58
CA TYR A 193 28.04 10.82 30.78
C TYR A 193 29.00 11.35 29.70
N GLU A 194 30.30 11.48 30.01
CA GLU A 194 31.30 12.01 29.08
C GLU A 194 31.57 11.06 27.89
N ALA A 195 31.45 9.75 28.10
CA ALA A 195 31.59 8.76 27.02
C ALA A 195 30.41 8.82 26.04
N TRP A 196 29.18 8.98 26.54
CA TRP A 196 27.98 9.13 25.70
C TRP A 196 28.01 10.44 24.89
N ASN A 197 28.48 11.54 25.47
CA ASN A 197 28.66 12.79 24.73
C ASN A 197 29.73 12.66 23.65
N LEU A 198 30.86 12.01 23.94
CA LEU A 198 31.90 11.75 22.94
C LEU A 198 31.39 10.83 21.81
N LEU A 199 30.64 9.78 22.16
CA LEU A 199 30.02 8.87 21.20
C LEU A 199 29.01 9.63 20.29
N ALA A 200 28.20 10.52 20.85
CA ALA A 200 27.31 11.39 20.08
C ALA A 200 28.09 12.28 19.09
N SER A 201 29.19 12.91 19.52
CA SER A 201 30.06 13.67 18.63
C SER A 201 30.68 12.79 17.54
N THR A 202 31.14 11.57 17.84
CA THR A 202 31.65 10.66 16.80
C THR A 202 30.58 10.30 15.78
N PHE A 203 29.33 10.03 16.18
CA PHE A 203 28.26 9.72 15.24
C PHE A 203 27.81 10.94 14.42
N LYS A 204 27.92 12.17 14.96
CA LYS A 204 27.70 13.41 14.19
C LYS A 204 28.71 13.54 13.05
N GLU A 205 30.01 13.40 13.34
CA GLU A 205 31.06 13.48 12.33
C GLU A 205 31.00 12.32 11.31
N LEU A 206 30.53 11.14 11.74
CA LEU A 206 30.25 9.97 10.89
C LEU A 206 28.90 10.04 10.14
N GLN A 207 28.19 11.17 10.19
CA GLN A 207 26.91 11.42 9.49
C GLN A 207 25.76 10.46 9.86
N ASP A 208 25.74 9.97 11.11
CA ASP A 208 24.64 9.15 11.66
C ASP A 208 23.84 9.94 12.72
N PRO A 209 22.87 10.79 12.29
CA PRO A 209 22.08 11.61 13.22
C PRO A 209 21.19 10.77 14.14
N ASN A 210 20.77 9.58 13.71
CA ASN A 210 19.95 8.66 14.50
C ASN A 210 20.71 8.19 15.74
N LYS A 211 21.90 7.61 15.56
CA LYS A 211 22.72 7.12 16.68
C LYS A 211 23.27 8.27 17.53
N ALA A 212 23.59 9.42 16.91
CA ALA A 212 24.01 10.61 17.63
C ALA A 212 22.93 11.13 18.59
N LEU A 213 21.69 11.29 18.13
CA LEU A 213 20.57 11.75 18.97
C LEU A 213 20.26 10.75 20.10
N MET A 214 20.25 9.44 19.81
CA MET A 214 20.05 8.42 20.86
C MET A 214 21.12 8.51 21.96
N ALA A 215 22.40 8.69 21.59
CA ALA A 215 23.48 8.86 22.54
C ALA A 215 23.32 10.14 23.39
N LEU A 216 22.93 11.27 22.79
CA LEU A 216 22.62 12.52 23.51
C LEU A 216 21.46 12.33 24.49
N MET A 217 20.37 11.69 24.07
CA MET A 217 19.19 11.47 24.91
C MET A 217 19.52 10.55 26.10
N VAL A 218 20.31 9.48 25.89
CA VAL A 218 20.80 8.64 26.99
C VAL A 218 21.66 9.46 27.95
N ALA A 219 22.61 10.25 27.47
CA ALA A 219 23.42 11.15 28.30
C ALA A 219 22.54 12.12 29.13
N ALA A 220 21.49 12.70 28.53
CA ALA A 220 20.58 13.60 29.20
C ALA A 220 19.73 12.90 30.29
N THR A 221 19.33 11.63 30.10
CA THR A 221 18.65 10.84 31.16
C THR A 221 19.51 10.61 32.40
N MET A 222 20.85 10.62 32.28
CA MET A 222 21.77 10.52 33.43
C MET A 222 21.84 11.83 34.26
N ARG A 223 21.44 12.97 33.69
CA ARG A 223 21.45 14.30 34.34
C ARG A 223 20.07 14.98 34.30
N PRO A 224 18.98 14.33 34.76
CA PRO A 224 17.60 14.75 34.47
C PRO A 224 17.18 16.07 35.13
N LYS A 225 17.96 16.60 36.08
CA LYS A 225 17.73 17.92 36.70
C LYS A 225 18.40 19.08 35.96
N HIS A 226 19.30 18.81 35.02
CA HIS A 226 20.00 19.85 34.27
C HIS A 226 19.30 20.07 32.92
N PRO A 227 18.81 21.29 32.59
CA PRO A 227 18.10 21.53 31.35
C PRO A 227 19.02 21.58 30.12
N GLY A 228 20.30 21.93 30.30
CA GLY A 228 21.27 22.08 29.20
C GLY A 228 21.42 20.84 28.30
N PRO A 229 21.69 19.63 28.82
CA PRO A 229 21.76 18.41 28.01
C PRO A 229 20.49 18.14 27.20
N TRP A 230 19.31 18.42 27.76
CA TRP A 230 18.04 18.27 27.05
C TRP A 230 17.80 19.37 26.00
N PHE A 231 18.27 20.59 26.22
CA PHE A 231 18.28 21.61 25.17
C PHE A 231 19.19 21.20 24.01
N ASN A 232 20.37 20.63 24.29
CA ASN A 232 21.25 20.12 23.24
C ASN A 232 20.58 19.01 22.43
N CYS A 233 19.85 18.09 23.09
CA CYS A 233 19.04 17.07 22.39
C CYS A 233 17.96 17.71 21.49
N ALA A 234 17.23 18.70 22.00
CA ALA A 234 16.16 19.37 21.26
C ALA A 234 16.69 20.18 20.07
N TYR A 235 17.80 20.92 20.22
CA TYR A 235 18.39 21.67 19.11
C TYR A 235 19.03 20.74 18.07
N PHE A 236 19.69 19.66 18.48
CA PHE A 236 20.20 18.63 17.55
C PHE A 236 19.07 18.09 16.68
N ALA A 237 17.98 17.64 17.32
CA ALA A 237 16.79 17.05 16.68
C ALA A 237 15.99 18.01 15.76
N LEU A 238 16.26 19.31 15.79
CA LEU A 238 15.55 20.31 14.97
C LEU A 238 16.42 20.93 13.87
N ASN A 239 17.73 21.05 14.12
CA ASN A 239 18.65 21.83 13.29
C ASN A 239 19.77 21.00 12.64
N GLU A 240 20.15 19.85 13.22
CA GLU A 240 21.34 19.08 12.78
C GLU A 240 20.99 17.75 12.09
N THR A 241 19.70 17.44 11.94
CA THR A 241 19.18 16.18 11.35
C THR A 241 18.95 16.22 9.83
N GLY A 242 19.32 17.33 9.16
CA GLY A 242 19.10 17.51 7.72
C GLY A 242 17.61 17.44 7.32
N GLY A 243 17.32 16.84 6.16
CA GLY A 243 15.96 16.76 5.59
C GLY A 243 14.95 15.96 6.41
N HIS A 244 15.42 15.11 7.33
CA HIS A 244 14.58 14.18 8.12
C HIS A 244 13.91 14.82 9.36
N ARG A 245 13.84 16.16 9.44
CA ARG A 245 13.34 16.93 10.61
C ARG A 245 12.01 16.40 11.17
N SER A 246 11.08 16.02 10.31
CA SER A 246 9.74 15.50 10.67
C SER A 246 9.79 14.28 11.60
N GLU A 247 10.72 13.35 11.35
CA GLU A 247 10.89 12.11 12.12
C GLU A 247 11.32 12.39 13.56
N TYR A 248 12.14 13.42 13.76
CA TYR A 248 12.74 13.74 15.06
C TYR A 248 11.91 14.67 15.95
N LEU A 249 10.78 15.20 15.46
CA LEU A 249 9.91 16.11 16.22
C LEU A 249 9.42 15.50 17.55
N ILE A 250 9.17 14.18 17.59
CA ILE A 250 8.75 13.46 18.81
C ILE A 250 9.86 13.49 19.86
N SER A 251 11.11 13.21 19.46
CA SER A 251 12.30 13.26 20.33
C SER A 251 12.60 14.68 20.84
N ALA A 252 12.37 15.70 20.00
CA ALA A 252 12.47 17.10 20.40
C ALA A 252 11.37 17.49 21.41
N GLN A 253 10.11 17.12 21.16
CA GLN A 253 8.97 17.34 22.07
C GLN A 253 9.18 16.63 23.42
N TYR A 254 9.69 15.40 23.40
CA TYR A 254 10.06 14.66 24.60
C TYR A 254 11.13 15.40 25.41
N SER A 255 12.21 15.83 24.75
CA SER A 255 13.32 16.57 25.37
C SER A 255 12.83 17.87 26.02
N CYS A 256 12.01 18.67 25.32
CA CYS A 256 11.38 19.87 25.89
C CYS A 256 10.49 19.55 27.10
N SER A 257 9.77 18.43 27.06
CA SER A 257 8.91 17.98 28.16
C SER A 257 9.73 17.56 29.39
N GLN A 258 10.93 16.99 29.23
CA GLN A 258 11.84 16.71 30.34
C GLN A 258 12.44 18.00 30.94
N ILE A 259 12.73 19.03 30.13
CA ILE A 259 13.11 20.35 30.63
C ILE A 259 12.01 20.96 31.51
N ILE A 260 10.75 20.89 31.08
CA ILE A 260 9.60 21.43 31.83
C ILE A 260 9.35 20.63 33.13
N LYS A 261 9.61 19.30 33.14
CA LYS A 261 9.62 18.49 34.37
C LYS A 261 10.74 18.90 35.35
N ALA A 262 11.89 19.35 34.85
CA ALA A 262 13.00 19.83 35.67
C ALA A 262 12.84 21.28 36.16
N ASN A 263 12.28 22.17 35.33
CA ASN A 263 11.93 23.55 35.65
C ASN A 263 10.64 23.97 34.91
N SER A 264 9.53 24.03 35.64
CA SER A 264 8.21 24.36 35.11
C SER A 264 8.05 25.80 34.61
N MET A 265 8.95 26.71 35.00
CA MET A 265 8.93 28.14 34.66
C MET A 265 9.81 28.49 33.45
N ASN A 266 10.42 27.50 32.78
CA ASN A 266 11.27 27.73 31.61
C ASN A 266 10.43 28.09 30.38
N LEU A 267 10.30 29.40 30.09
CA LEU A 267 9.48 29.92 28.99
C LEU A 267 10.01 29.50 27.61
N GLU A 268 11.32 29.49 27.38
CA GLU A 268 11.89 29.08 26.08
C GLU A 268 11.66 27.59 25.79
N ALA A 269 11.74 26.72 26.80
CA ALA A 269 11.39 25.30 26.64
C ALA A 269 9.90 25.10 26.29
N ARG A 270 9.01 25.93 26.84
CA ARG A 270 7.58 25.94 26.47
C ARG A 270 7.34 26.50 25.08
N ARG A 271 8.04 27.57 24.70
CA ARG A 271 7.99 28.20 23.37
C ARG A 271 8.42 27.23 22.27
N LEU A 272 9.51 26.51 22.51
CA LEU A 272 10.04 25.47 21.61
C LEU A 272 9.06 24.30 21.50
N LYS A 273 8.57 23.78 22.64
CA LYS A 273 7.53 22.73 22.68
C LYS A 273 6.27 23.14 21.91
N ALA A 274 5.79 24.36 22.09
CA ALA A 274 4.59 24.86 21.42
C ALA A 274 4.79 24.97 19.90
N SER A 275 5.98 25.40 19.44
CA SER A 275 6.29 25.43 18.00
C SER A 275 6.34 24.02 17.40
N ILE A 276 6.94 23.04 18.10
CA ILE A 276 6.95 21.62 17.68
C ILE A 276 5.52 21.05 17.64
N MET A 277 4.65 21.44 18.58
CA MET A 277 3.25 21.02 18.59
C MET A 277 2.46 21.57 17.40
N VAL A 278 2.76 22.79 16.93
CA VAL A 278 2.21 23.32 15.67
C VAL A 278 2.76 22.55 14.46
N GLU A 279 4.07 22.27 14.41
CA GLU A 279 4.67 21.45 13.34
C GLU A 279 4.12 20.01 13.29
N ARG A 280 3.64 19.46 14.42
CA ARG A 280 2.89 18.18 14.49
C ARG A 280 1.36 18.32 14.33
N GLY A 281 0.82 19.51 14.05
CA GLY A 281 -0.63 19.76 13.93
C GLY A 281 -1.44 19.67 15.24
N ASN A 282 -0.80 19.52 16.39
CA ASN A 282 -1.45 19.42 17.71
C ASN A 282 -1.73 20.82 18.31
N LEU A 283 -2.60 21.56 17.61
CA LEU A 283 -2.91 22.97 17.87
C LEU A 283 -3.47 23.21 19.29
N GLY A 284 -4.32 22.31 19.79
CA GLY A 284 -4.95 22.44 21.11
C GLY A 284 -3.95 22.46 22.28
N LEU A 285 -2.90 21.63 22.21
CA LEU A 285 -1.84 21.64 23.23
C LEU A 285 -0.88 22.84 23.06
N ALA A 286 -0.62 23.27 21.82
CA ALA A 286 0.16 24.49 21.56
C ALA A 286 -0.51 25.74 22.14
N ILE A 287 -1.84 25.88 21.99
CA ILE A 287 -2.64 26.96 22.59
C ILE A 287 -2.47 27.02 24.12
N ALA A 288 -2.44 25.87 24.80
CA ALA A 288 -2.29 25.83 26.25
C ALA A 288 -0.91 26.33 26.71
N GLU A 289 0.15 25.97 26.00
CA GLU A 289 1.52 26.44 26.28
C GLU A 289 1.70 27.94 25.93
N TYR A 290 1.18 28.42 24.80
CA TYR A 290 1.22 29.86 24.46
C TYR A 290 0.38 30.71 25.42
N LYS A 291 -0.79 30.24 25.85
CA LYS A 291 -1.58 30.87 26.93
C LYS A 291 -0.84 30.90 28.27
N PHE A 292 0.02 29.92 28.56
CA PHE A 292 0.87 29.96 29.75
C PHE A 292 1.94 31.04 29.63
N ILE A 293 2.61 31.16 28.47
CA ILE A 293 3.66 32.17 28.27
C ILE A 293 3.08 33.59 28.32
N LEU A 294 1.95 33.86 27.65
CA LEU A 294 1.30 35.19 27.66
C LEU A 294 0.81 35.65 29.05
N ARG A 295 0.67 34.75 30.03
CA ARG A 295 0.40 35.15 31.43
C ARG A 295 1.63 35.72 32.14
N HIS A 296 2.83 35.45 31.64
CA HIS A 296 4.11 35.92 32.18
C HIS A 296 4.75 37.01 31.31
N THR A 297 4.53 36.98 29.99
CA THR A 297 5.01 38.00 29.03
C THR A 297 3.83 38.52 28.19
N PRO A 298 2.97 39.38 28.73
CA PRO A 298 1.68 39.76 28.13
C PRO A 298 1.78 40.72 26.93
N LEU A 299 2.99 41.14 26.53
CA LEU A 299 3.27 42.08 25.45
C LEU A 299 4.15 41.50 24.33
N ASP A 300 4.42 40.18 24.32
CA ASP A 300 5.18 39.53 23.23
C ASP A 300 4.28 39.38 21.98
N THR A 301 4.41 40.34 21.06
CA THR A 301 3.69 40.36 19.77
C THR A 301 3.96 39.14 18.90
N LYS A 302 5.16 38.54 18.98
CA LYS A 302 5.51 37.33 18.20
C LYS A 302 4.78 36.10 18.71
N ILE A 303 4.36 36.08 19.98
CA ILE A 303 3.49 35.04 20.54
C ILE A 303 2.01 35.35 20.27
N ILE A 304 1.62 36.63 20.30
CA ILE A 304 0.28 37.09 19.88
C ILE A 304 0.00 36.68 18.43
N GLN A 305 0.91 36.98 17.49
CA GLN A 305 0.82 36.58 16.08
C GLN A 305 0.65 35.06 15.93
N LYS A 306 1.55 34.26 16.53
CA LYS A 306 1.49 32.80 16.45
C LYS A 306 0.21 32.23 17.04
N LEU A 307 -0.26 32.74 18.18
CA LEU A 307 -1.50 32.27 18.79
C LEU A 307 -2.75 32.71 18.01
N ALA A 308 -2.72 33.89 17.38
CA ALA A 308 -3.79 34.34 16.49
C ALA A 308 -3.89 33.48 15.23
N ALA A 309 -2.76 33.14 14.59
CA ALA A 309 -2.73 32.21 13.45
C ALA A 309 -3.34 30.85 13.82
N ILE A 310 -2.90 30.25 14.93
CA ILE A 310 -3.44 28.96 15.40
C ILE A 310 -4.95 29.01 15.68
N TYR A 311 -5.49 30.15 16.14
CA TYR A 311 -6.95 30.31 16.26
C TYR A 311 -7.65 30.42 14.90
N VAL A 312 -7.05 31.08 13.90
CA VAL A 312 -7.59 31.12 12.53
C VAL A 312 -7.58 29.72 11.92
N ASP A 313 -6.51 28.95 12.10
CA ASP A 313 -6.40 27.55 11.67
C ASP A 313 -7.48 26.64 12.30
N GLN A 314 -7.96 26.98 13.51
CA GLN A 314 -9.07 26.30 14.19
C GLN A 314 -10.47 26.88 13.88
N GLY A 315 -10.57 27.99 13.12
CA GLY A 315 -11.82 28.71 12.87
C GLY A 315 -12.27 29.63 14.03
N ASP A 316 -11.53 29.69 15.13
CA ASP A 316 -11.80 30.46 16.36
C ASP A 316 -11.42 31.96 16.19
N VAL A 317 -11.69 32.54 15.03
CA VAL A 317 -11.24 33.88 14.59
C VAL A 317 -11.70 35.01 15.54
N GLU A 318 -12.84 34.84 16.21
CA GLU A 318 -13.26 35.77 17.27
C GLU A 318 -12.29 35.83 18.46
N LEU A 319 -11.67 34.72 18.84
CA LEU A 319 -10.71 34.67 19.96
C LEU A 319 -9.39 35.34 19.57
N ALA A 320 -8.95 35.20 18.32
CA ALA A 320 -7.82 35.96 17.77
C ALA A 320 -8.10 37.48 17.84
N LYS A 321 -9.27 37.94 17.37
CA LYS A 321 -9.66 39.36 17.41
C LYS A 321 -9.74 39.88 18.85
N LYS A 322 -10.38 39.14 19.76
CA LYS A 322 -10.47 39.51 21.20
C LYS A 322 -9.07 39.62 21.82
N LEU A 323 -8.16 38.72 21.46
CA LEU A 323 -6.77 38.72 21.94
C LEU A 323 -6.01 39.96 21.45
N TYR A 324 -6.05 40.28 20.16
CA TYR A 324 -5.45 41.52 19.63
C TYR A 324 -6.05 42.77 20.26
N ASN A 325 -7.38 42.86 20.42
CA ASN A 325 -8.01 43.99 21.11
C ASN A 325 -7.44 44.20 22.53
N THR A 326 -7.29 43.11 23.30
CA THR A 326 -6.71 43.20 24.65
C THR A 326 -5.20 43.49 24.69
N ALA A 327 -4.49 43.32 23.57
CA ALA A 327 -3.09 43.72 23.43
C ALA A 327 -3.00 45.21 23.02
N ILE A 328 -3.74 45.62 21.98
CA ILE A 328 -3.74 46.99 21.44
C ILE A 328 -4.16 48.00 22.51
N VAL A 329 -5.19 47.72 23.32
CA VAL A 329 -5.57 48.61 24.45
C VAL A 329 -4.40 48.79 25.42
N LYS A 330 -3.76 47.70 25.86
CA LYS A 330 -2.61 47.78 26.78
C LYS A 330 -1.37 48.43 26.18
N LEU A 331 -1.22 48.40 24.86
CA LEU A 331 -0.15 49.08 24.13
C LEU A 331 -0.44 50.58 23.95
N LYS A 332 -1.71 50.97 23.82
CA LYS A 332 -2.12 52.38 23.84
C LYS A 332 -2.00 53.00 25.24
N ASP A 333 -2.35 52.25 26.28
CA ASP A 333 -2.18 52.67 27.69
C ASP A 333 -0.71 52.78 28.13
N ALA A 334 0.23 52.21 27.36
CA ALA A 334 1.67 52.20 27.63
C ALA A 334 2.42 53.25 26.79
N GLU A 335 2.32 54.53 27.19
CA GLU A 335 2.79 55.73 26.45
C GLU A 335 4.31 55.83 26.19
N SER A 336 5.11 54.76 26.28
CA SER A 336 6.56 54.79 26.07
C SER A 336 7.08 53.53 25.35
N SER A 337 7.78 53.75 24.23
CA SER A 337 8.37 52.75 23.28
C SER A 337 7.41 51.97 22.36
N ILE A 338 6.39 52.64 21.80
CA ILE A 338 5.40 52.05 20.88
C ILE A 338 6.03 51.38 19.64
N GLN A 339 7.04 52.00 19.01
CA GLN A 339 7.55 51.58 17.68
C GLN A 339 8.41 50.29 17.65
N GLU A 340 8.96 49.84 18.78
CA GLU A 340 9.72 48.56 18.82
C GLU A 340 8.84 47.34 19.10
N THR A 341 7.58 47.53 19.53
CA THR A 341 6.76 46.45 20.09
C THR A 341 5.68 45.94 19.13
N PHE A 342 5.00 46.84 18.40
CA PHE A 342 3.86 46.51 17.52
C PHE A 342 4.00 47.25 16.19
N GLY A 343 4.12 46.53 15.08
CA GLY A 343 4.41 47.09 13.75
C GLY A 343 3.23 47.12 12.79
N TRP A 344 3.47 47.62 11.58
CA TRP A 344 2.50 47.54 10.47
C TRP A 344 2.10 46.10 10.12
N THR A 345 2.99 45.12 10.32
CA THR A 345 2.69 43.69 10.14
C THR A 345 1.70 43.16 11.18
N ASP A 346 1.81 43.58 12.45
CA ASP A 346 0.83 43.28 13.49
C ASP A 346 -0.52 43.94 13.20
N ALA A 347 -0.50 45.20 12.74
CA ALA A 347 -1.71 45.90 12.31
C ALA A 347 -2.42 45.18 11.16
N TYR A 348 -1.67 44.73 10.13
CA TYR A 348 -2.22 44.00 9.00
C TYR A 348 -2.86 42.68 9.45
N ALA A 349 -2.12 41.88 10.23
CA ALA A 349 -2.61 40.62 10.77
C ALA A 349 -3.86 40.79 11.67
N TYR A 350 -3.96 41.90 12.41
CA TYR A 350 -5.14 42.25 13.20
C TYR A 350 -6.34 42.65 12.33
N ILE A 351 -6.10 43.46 11.30
CA ILE A 351 -7.14 43.99 10.39
C ILE A 351 -7.71 42.86 9.52
N GLU A 352 -6.88 41.93 9.04
CA GLU A 352 -7.29 40.76 8.24
C GLU A 352 -8.41 39.93 8.93
N LEU A 353 -8.38 39.83 10.26
CA LEU A 353 -9.41 39.12 11.05
C LEU A 353 -10.81 39.72 10.87
N TYR A 354 -10.94 41.01 10.52
CA TYR A 354 -12.22 41.62 10.18
C TYR A 354 -12.70 41.23 8.78
N GLY A 355 -11.79 41.03 7.83
CA GLY A 355 -12.09 40.49 6.50
C GLY A 355 -12.59 39.05 6.59
N ILE A 356 -11.88 38.19 7.33
CA ILE A 356 -12.26 36.79 7.57
C ILE A 356 -13.63 36.69 8.28
N LEU A 357 -13.91 37.57 9.25
CA LEU A 357 -15.21 37.65 9.92
C LEU A 357 -16.30 38.38 9.10
N GLN A 358 -16.00 38.85 7.90
CA GLN A 358 -16.88 39.67 7.04
C GLN A 358 -17.41 40.96 7.72
N GLN A 359 -16.71 41.45 8.74
CA GLN A 359 -17.07 42.64 9.53
C GLN A 359 -16.46 43.92 8.91
N TYR A 360 -16.57 44.06 7.58
CA TYR A 360 -15.88 45.09 6.78
C TYR A 360 -16.06 46.50 7.33
N LYS A 361 -17.27 46.90 7.75
CA LYS A 361 -17.53 48.21 8.37
C LYS A 361 -16.65 48.45 9.60
N ASN A 362 -16.59 47.48 10.51
CA ASN A 362 -15.77 47.55 11.72
C ASN A 362 -14.26 47.47 11.38
N GLY A 363 -13.90 46.71 10.34
CA GLY A 363 -12.54 46.61 9.81
C GLY A 363 -12.02 47.95 9.29
N ILE A 364 -12.86 48.73 8.59
CA ILE A 364 -12.54 50.10 8.14
C ILE A 364 -12.28 51.01 9.36
N GLN A 365 -13.13 50.95 10.41
CA GLN A 365 -12.89 51.74 11.63
C GLN A 365 -11.57 51.35 12.31
N ALA A 366 -11.31 50.05 12.44
CA ALA A 366 -10.08 49.51 13.00
C ALA A 366 -8.86 49.99 12.21
N LEU A 367 -8.88 49.85 10.88
CA LEU A 367 -7.83 50.29 9.95
C LEU A 367 -7.51 51.77 10.13
N LYS A 368 -8.50 52.67 9.97
CA LYS A 368 -8.28 54.11 10.15
C LYS A 368 -7.74 54.46 11.54
N SER A 369 -8.21 53.79 12.59
CA SER A 369 -7.80 54.07 13.98
C SER A 369 -6.41 53.54 14.37
N VAL A 370 -5.97 52.42 13.78
CA VAL A 370 -4.64 51.84 14.01
C VAL A 370 -3.60 52.55 13.15
N ALA A 371 -3.92 52.88 11.89
CA ALA A 371 -3.05 53.67 11.03
C ALA A 371 -2.80 55.08 11.63
N ARG A 372 -3.84 55.77 12.12
CA ARG A 372 -3.69 57.02 12.88
C ARG A 372 -2.76 56.87 14.08
N TRP A 373 -2.92 55.81 14.87
CA TRP A 373 -2.09 55.58 16.06
C TRP A 373 -0.61 55.36 15.70
N LEU A 374 -0.32 54.51 14.72
CA LEU A 374 1.04 54.24 14.26
C LEU A 374 1.73 55.48 13.65
N LEU A 375 0.96 56.37 13.03
CA LEU A 375 1.42 57.65 12.47
C LEU A 375 1.39 58.82 13.48
N GLY A 376 1.12 58.57 14.77
CA GLY A 376 1.12 59.60 15.82
C GLY A 376 -0.09 60.55 15.82
N ARG A 377 -1.12 60.26 15.02
CA ARG A 377 -2.36 61.04 14.85
C ARG A 377 -3.56 60.50 15.65
N ASP A 378 -3.34 59.73 16.73
CA ASP A 378 -4.43 59.13 17.54
C ASP A 378 -5.40 60.18 18.13
N ALA A 379 -4.91 61.40 18.39
CA ALA A 379 -5.71 62.53 18.84
C ALA A 379 -6.76 63.03 17.81
N GLU A 380 -6.67 62.61 16.55
CA GLU A 380 -7.62 62.97 15.48
C GLU A 380 -8.86 62.06 15.50
N GLN A 381 -9.55 62.02 16.63
CA GLN A 381 -10.69 61.12 16.84
C GLN A 381 -11.96 61.53 16.07
N TYR A 382 -12.04 62.77 15.58
CA TYR A 382 -13.18 63.28 14.80
C TYR A 382 -13.42 62.48 13.50
N TRP A 383 -12.35 61.96 12.85
CA TRP A 383 -12.46 61.05 11.71
C TRP A 383 -13.24 59.76 12.01
N ASN A 384 -13.44 59.38 13.29
CA ASN A 384 -14.28 58.24 13.66
C ASN A 384 -15.79 58.49 13.39
N ASN A 385 -16.19 59.76 13.21
CA ASN A 385 -17.56 60.13 12.85
C ASN A 385 -17.77 60.10 11.32
N ILE A 386 -16.71 60.19 10.53
CA ILE A 386 -16.72 60.28 9.06
C ILE A 386 -16.48 58.88 8.48
N MET A 387 -17.59 58.14 8.33
CA MET A 387 -17.58 56.70 7.98
C MET A 387 -18.03 56.38 6.55
N ALA A 388 -18.67 57.33 5.86
CA ALA A 388 -19.11 57.15 4.48
C ALA A 388 -17.97 57.37 3.45
N ASP A 389 -16.99 58.20 3.82
CA ASP A 389 -15.95 58.80 2.99
C ASP A 389 -14.56 58.44 3.58
N ASP A 390 -13.55 58.26 2.73
CA ASP A 390 -12.18 57.91 3.11
C ASP A 390 -11.14 59.03 2.89
N SER A 391 -11.60 60.26 2.58
CA SER A 391 -10.82 61.50 2.38
C SER A 391 -9.63 61.74 3.33
N GLU A 392 -9.66 61.26 4.58
CA GLU A 392 -8.50 61.24 5.49
C GLU A 392 -7.22 60.71 4.80
N TRP A 393 -7.37 59.72 3.90
CA TRP A 393 -6.29 58.94 3.29
C TRP A 393 -6.05 59.24 1.80
N ASP A 394 -6.70 60.27 1.26
CA ASP A 394 -6.42 60.78 -0.10
C ASP A 394 -4.96 61.24 -0.24
N GLU A 395 -4.46 61.32 -1.47
CA GLU A 395 -3.13 61.89 -1.72
C GLU A 395 -3.17 63.42 -1.53
N ASP A 396 -4.14 64.07 -2.18
CA ASP A 396 -4.37 65.52 -2.06
C ASP A 396 -5.20 65.92 -0.83
N ASP A 397 -5.00 67.14 -0.35
CA ASP A 397 -5.79 67.73 0.74
C ASP A 397 -7.19 68.21 0.29
N SER A 398 -7.57 67.98 -0.97
CA SER A 398 -8.77 68.51 -1.62
C SER A 398 -10.06 68.14 -0.90
N ARG A 399 -10.34 66.84 -0.65
CA ARG A 399 -11.52 66.42 0.13
C ARG A 399 -11.32 66.68 1.64
N ARG A 400 -10.09 66.58 2.15
CA ARG A 400 -9.78 66.89 3.58
C ARG A 400 -10.16 68.32 3.97
N ALA A 401 -9.97 69.29 3.07
CA ALA A 401 -10.30 70.70 3.31
C ALA A 401 -11.80 70.99 3.44
N GLU A 402 -12.68 70.05 3.05
CA GLU A 402 -14.13 70.16 3.26
C GLU A 402 -14.55 69.75 4.69
N CYS A 403 -13.66 69.12 5.46
CA CYS A 403 -13.90 68.71 6.84
C CYS A 403 -13.74 69.89 7.82
N ILE A 404 -14.82 70.25 8.52
CA ILE A 404 -14.90 71.41 9.43
C ILE A 404 -13.87 71.35 10.58
N ASP A 405 -13.55 70.14 11.07
CA ASP A 405 -12.61 69.93 12.19
C ASP A 405 -11.14 69.75 11.73
N PHE A 406 -10.88 69.70 10.42
CA PHE A 406 -9.53 69.51 9.87
C PHE A 406 -8.72 70.82 9.87
N THR A 407 -7.46 70.74 10.27
CA THR A 407 -6.53 71.87 10.32
C THR A 407 -5.26 71.55 9.54
N ALA A 408 -5.17 72.08 8.33
CA ALA A 408 -4.04 71.85 7.42
C ALA A 408 -2.70 72.25 8.07
N GLY A 409 -1.70 71.37 7.96
CA GLY A 409 -0.35 71.58 8.52
C GLY A 409 -0.17 71.23 10.00
N LYS A 410 -1.20 70.72 10.69
CA LYS A 410 -1.12 70.24 12.09
C LYS A 410 -0.18 69.03 12.27
N TYR A 411 -0.07 68.19 11.24
CA TYR A 411 0.87 67.07 11.13
C TYR A 411 1.55 67.09 9.75
N PRO A 412 2.69 66.39 9.55
CA PRO A 412 3.33 66.30 8.24
C PRO A 412 2.41 65.69 7.17
N LYS A 413 2.52 66.11 5.91
CA LYS A 413 1.75 65.53 4.79
C LYS A 413 1.97 64.01 4.68
N ASP A 414 3.18 63.56 4.96
CA ASP A 414 3.61 62.16 4.99
C ASP A 414 2.92 61.30 6.09
N SER A 415 2.06 61.89 6.92
CA SER A 415 1.22 61.19 7.92
C SER A 415 -0.25 61.02 7.51
N TYR A 416 -0.64 61.51 6.34
CA TYR A 416 -1.96 61.33 5.73
C TYR A 416 -1.88 60.23 4.66
N GLY A 417 -2.44 60.41 3.45
CA GLY A 417 -2.50 59.35 2.43
C GLY A 417 -1.16 58.73 2.03
N LEU A 418 -0.09 59.53 1.92
CA LEU A 418 1.27 59.04 1.65
C LEU A 418 1.88 58.23 2.82
N GLY A 419 1.32 58.35 4.03
CA GLY A 419 1.73 57.60 5.21
C GLY A 419 1.05 56.24 5.38
N LEU A 420 0.03 55.94 4.57
CA LEU A 420 -0.69 54.66 4.60
C LEU A 420 -0.03 53.67 3.61
N PRO A 421 0.54 52.54 4.07
CA PRO A 421 1.13 51.55 3.18
C PRO A 421 0.13 51.00 2.15
N ILE A 422 0.63 50.61 0.98
CA ILE A 422 -0.17 50.20 -0.18
C ILE A 422 -1.07 49.01 0.13
N GLU A 423 -0.62 48.10 1.00
CA GLU A 423 -1.37 46.94 1.49
C GLU A 423 -2.66 47.38 2.21
N PHE A 424 -2.63 48.47 2.97
CA PHE A 424 -3.80 49.01 3.68
C PHE A 424 -4.70 49.85 2.77
N ARG A 425 -4.15 50.58 1.79
CA ARG A 425 -4.96 51.23 0.74
C ARG A 425 -5.78 50.19 -0.02
N VAL A 426 -5.12 49.10 -0.45
CA VAL A 426 -5.77 47.96 -1.12
C VAL A 426 -6.80 47.30 -0.20
N LYS A 427 -6.49 47.02 1.07
CA LYS A 427 -7.46 46.42 1.99
C LYS A 427 -8.68 47.32 2.27
N LEU A 428 -8.48 48.63 2.34
CA LEU A 428 -9.56 49.62 2.46
C LEU A 428 -10.47 49.59 1.24
N GLY A 429 -9.91 49.61 0.03
CA GLY A 429 -10.65 49.48 -1.23
C GLY A 429 -11.42 48.15 -1.34
N LEU A 430 -10.79 47.03 -0.96
CA LEU A 430 -11.45 45.72 -0.90
C LEU A 430 -12.62 45.69 0.08
N TYR A 431 -12.49 46.30 1.26
CA TYR A 431 -13.58 46.40 2.24
C TYR A 431 -14.70 47.35 1.79
N ARG A 432 -14.40 48.39 1.01
CA ARG A 432 -15.41 49.24 0.36
C ARG A 432 -16.14 48.51 -0.77
N MET A 433 -15.42 47.76 -1.60
CA MET A 433 -15.98 46.93 -2.66
C MET A 433 -16.93 45.86 -2.10
N ALA A 434 -16.53 45.17 -1.03
CA ALA A 434 -17.37 44.18 -0.32
C ALA A 434 -18.62 44.79 0.36
N LEU A 435 -18.67 46.12 0.53
CA LEU A 435 -19.85 46.85 0.98
C LEU A 435 -20.68 47.46 -0.16
N GLY A 436 -20.26 47.27 -1.41
CA GLY A 436 -20.90 47.86 -2.60
C GLY A 436 -20.58 49.35 -2.83
N HIS A 437 -19.61 49.92 -2.09
CA HIS A 437 -19.15 51.30 -2.25
C HIS A 437 -18.07 51.37 -3.36
N TYR A 438 -18.46 51.06 -4.60
CA TYR A 438 -17.52 50.91 -5.72
C TYR A 438 -16.76 52.20 -6.08
N GLU A 439 -17.37 53.37 -5.92
CA GLU A 439 -16.73 54.66 -6.21
C GLU A 439 -15.50 54.86 -5.30
N GLU A 440 -15.69 54.82 -3.97
CA GLU A 440 -14.59 54.96 -3.00
C GLU A 440 -13.55 53.83 -3.08
N ALA A 441 -13.96 52.64 -3.53
CA ALA A 441 -13.04 51.51 -3.78
C ALA A 441 -12.12 51.74 -5.00
N LEU A 442 -12.47 52.63 -5.92
CA LEU A 442 -11.75 52.92 -7.16
C LEU A 442 -11.05 54.29 -7.15
N VAL A 443 -11.25 55.13 -6.13
CA VAL A 443 -10.58 56.44 -6.00
C VAL A 443 -9.06 56.32 -5.81
N SER A 444 -8.55 55.19 -5.29
CA SER A 444 -7.11 54.90 -5.16
C SER A 444 -6.48 54.43 -6.49
N ASP A 445 -6.72 55.15 -7.59
CA ASP A 445 -6.42 54.75 -8.97
C ASP A 445 -4.94 54.94 -9.39
N ASP A 446 -3.99 54.39 -8.62
CA ASP A 446 -2.59 54.26 -9.08
C ASP A 446 -2.38 52.95 -9.84
N THR A 447 -2.79 52.95 -11.09
CA THR A 447 -2.52 51.87 -12.07
C THR A 447 -1.10 51.93 -12.67
N GLY A 448 -0.15 52.58 -11.97
CA GLY A 448 1.24 52.70 -12.35
C GLY A 448 1.94 51.34 -12.51
N ARG A 449 2.54 51.10 -13.68
CA ARG A 449 3.18 49.81 -14.03
C ARG A 449 4.23 49.34 -13.01
N GLY A 450 4.96 50.26 -12.38
CA GLY A 450 5.97 49.91 -11.36
C GLY A 450 5.38 49.21 -10.13
N LEU A 451 4.20 49.63 -9.64
CA LEU A 451 3.55 48.98 -8.50
C LEU A 451 3.10 47.55 -8.82
N ALA A 452 2.80 47.25 -10.09
CA ALA A 452 2.50 45.88 -10.54
C ALA A 452 3.75 45.00 -10.71
N GLU A 453 4.94 45.60 -10.80
CA GLU A 453 6.23 44.89 -10.77
C GLU A 453 6.65 44.60 -9.32
N ASP A 454 6.49 45.57 -8.41
CA ASP A 454 6.86 45.45 -6.98
C ASP A 454 5.86 44.62 -6.15
N TYR A 455 4.53 44.75 -6.38
CA TYR A 455 3.47 44.11 -5.59
C TYR A 455 2.45 43.27 -6.41
N PRO A 456 2.87 42.26 -7.21
CA PRO A 456 1.97 41.46 -8.04
C PRO A 456 0.75 40.86 -7.32
N HIS A 457 0.94 40.45 -6.05
CA HIS A 457 -0.08 39.77 -5.24
C HIS A 457 -1.25 40.69 -4.85
N LEU A 458 -1.01 41.99 -4.66
CA LEU A 458 -2.08 42.96 -4.36
C LEU A 458 -2.96 43.22 -5.58
N PHE A 459 -2.34 43.32 -6.77
CA PHE A 459 -3.05 43.41 -8.05
C PHE A 459 -3.89 42.15 -8.31
N GLU A 460 -3.39 40.97 -7.94
CA GLU A 460 -4.15 39.72 -8.03
C GLU A 460 -5.34 39.68 -7.04
N GLU A 461 -5.17 40.14 -5.79
CA GLU A 461 -6.28 40.21 -4.81
C GLU A 461 -7.40 41.17 -5.25
N VAL A 462 -7.03 42.34 -5.81
CA VAL A 462 -7.98 43.31 -6.39
C VAL A 462 -8.69 42.74 -7.61
N ALA A 463 -7.95 42.12 -8.54
CA ALA A 463 -8.52 41.53 -9.75
C ALA A 463 -9.42 40.32 -9.46
N ASP A 464 -9.07 39.49 -8.47
CA ASP A 464 -9.92 38.42 -7.96
C ASP A 464 -11.22 38.99 -7.39
N SER A 465 -11.15 40.03 -6.55
CA SER A 465 -12.34 40.63 -5.93
C SER A 465 -13.27 41.28 -6.95
N LEU A 466 -12.73 42.01 -7.95
CA LEU A 466 -13.51 42.56 -9.06
C LEU A 466 -14.18 41.46 -9.90
N SER A 467 -13.47 40.35 -10.15
CA SER A 467 -13.98 39.18 -10.86
C SER A 467 -15.12 38.49 -10.10
N HIS A 468 -15.00 38.31 -8.78
CA HIS A 468 -16.09 37.79 -7.95
C HIS A 468 -17.33 38.71 -7.95
N ASN A 469 -17.13 40.03 -8.02
CA ASN A 469 -18.20 41.02 -8.17
C ASN A 469 -18.72 41.18 -9.61
N LYS A 470 -18.23 40.37 -10.57
CA LYS A 470 -18.60 40.35 -12.00
C LYS A 470 -18.26 41.63 -12.78
N LEU A 471 -17.32 42.42 -12.27
CA LEU A 471 -16.78 43.61 -12.95
C LEU A 471 -15.63 43.18 -13.89
N TRP A 472 -15.97 42.34 -14.88
CA TRP A 472 -14.99 41.64 -15.74
C TRP A 472 -14.04 42.60 -16.47
N SER A 473 -14.58 43.69 -17.01
CA SER A 473 -13.84 44.71 -17.76
C SER A 473 -12.75 45.39 -16.92
N ASP A 474 -13.00 45.54 -15.62
CA ASP A 474 -12.11 46.24 -14.70
C ASP A 474 -11.14 45.26 -14.04
N ALA A 475 -11.59 44.04 -13.72
CA ALA A 475 -10.71 42.93 -13.37
C ALA A 475 -9.65 42.68 -14.46
N LEU A 476 -10.04 42.72 -15.75
CA LEU A 476 -9.12 42.63 -16.89
C LEU A 476 -8.11 43.79 -16.95
N ARG A 477 -8.39 44.98 -16.39
CA ARG A 477 -7.38 46.06 -16.29
C ARG A 477 -6.26 45.69 -15.32
N PHE A 478 -6.60 45.11 -14.17
CA PHE A 478 -5.62 44.70 -13.15
C PHE A 478 -4.87 43.40 -13.51
N TYR A 479 -5.51 42.44 -14.20
CA TYR A 479 -4.81 41.24 -14.68
C TYR A 479 -3.85 41.50 -15.85
N ARG A 480 -4.13 42.47 -16.75
CA ARG A 480 -3.31 42.70 -17.96
C ARG A 480 -1.84 43.04 -17.68
N PRO A 481 -1.47 43.89 -16.71
CA PRO A 481 -0.08 44.09 -16.29
C PRO A 481 0.61 42.80 -15.85
N LEU A 482 -0.07 41.96 -15.05
CA LEU A 482 0.49 40.73 -14.48
C LEU A 482 0.90 39.69 -15.54
N LEU A 483 0.22 39.68 -16.71
CA LEU A 483 0.57 38.79 -17.83
C LEU A 483 1.97 39.05 -18.39
N GLY A 484 2.55 40.24 -18.20
CA GLY A 484 3.90 40.56 -18.68
C GLY A 484 5.03 39.89 -17.89
N ASN A 485 4.79 39.59 -16.60
CA ASN A 485 5.78 39.03 -15.67
C ASN A 485 5.51 37.56 -15.33
N ALA A 486 4.68 36.89 -16.14
CA ALA A 486 4.20 35.54 -15.86
C ALA A 486 5.30 34.47 -16.02
N GLY A 487 5.94 34.10 -14.91
CA GLY A 487 6.72 32.86 -14.77
C GLY A 487 5.83 31.60 -14.74
N PRO A 488 6.30 30.46 -14.20
CA PRO A 488 5.55 29.20 -14.18
C PRO A 488 4.12 29.30 -13.60
N SER A 489 3.90 30.20 -12.62
CA SER A 489 2.57 30.48 -12.04
C SER A 489 1.56 31.07 -13.04
N GLY A 490 2.01 31.48 -14.23
CA GLY A 490 1.20 32.11 -15.28
C GLY A 490 0.02 31.26 -15.75
N ALA A 491 0.06 29.93 -15.60
CA ALA A 491 -1.06 29.05 -15.94
C ALA A 491 -2.32 29.31 -15.08
N SER A 492 -2.15 29.70 -13.81
CA SER A 492 -3.27 30.11 -12.94
C SER A 492 -3.86 31.46 -13.37
N LEU A 493 -2.99 32.43 -13.67
CA LEU A 493 -3.37 33.76 -14.13
C LEU A 493 -4.10 33.72 -15.50
N GLN A 494 -3.60 32.94 -16.45
CA GLN A 494 -4.25 32.73 -17.76
C GLN A 494 -5.65 32.12 -17.61
N LEU A 495 -5.84 31.20 -16.65
CA LEU A 495 -7.16 30.66 -16.33
C LEU A 495 -8.10 31.73 -15.75
N LYS A 496 -7.63 32.57 -14.83
CA LYS A 496 -8.41 33.70 -14.27
C LYS A 496 -8.82 34.71 -15.36
N VAL A 497 -7.89 35.04 -16.26
CA VAL A 497 -8.14 35.92 -17.42
C VAL A 497 -9.14 35.28 -18.40
N GLY A 498 -8.98 34.00 -18.74
CA GLY A 498 -9.91 33.26 -19.59
C GLY A 498 -11.34 33.22 -19.01
N LYS A 499 -11.48 33.11 -17.68
CA LYS A 499 -12.78 33.22 -16.99
C LYS A 499 -13.40 34.61 -17.10
N CYS A 500 -12.60 35.67 -17.08
CA CYS A 500 -13.11 37.03 -17.28
C CYS A 500 -13.59 37.24 -18.74
N TRP A 501 -12.85 36.75 -19.74
CA TRP A 501 -13.29 36.76 -21.13
C TRP A 501 -14.56 35.92 -21.37
N LEU A 502 -14.73 34.77 -20.70
CA LEU A 502 -16.01 34.04 -20.69
C LEU A 502 -17.16 34.86 -20.07
N GLY A 503 -16.86 35.73 -19.12
CA GLY A 503 -17.80 36.64 -18.46
C GLY A 503 -18.25 37.82 -19.33
N GLU A 504 -17.34 38.36 -20.16
CA GLU A 504 -17.67 39.35 -21.20
C GLU A 504 -18.36 38.71 -22.42
N GLY A 505 -18.07 37.43 -22.69
CA GLY A 505 -18.71 36.61 -23.73
C GLY A 505 -17.80 36.24 -24.91
N ASP A 506 -16.54 36.67 -24.91
CA ASP A 506 -15.59 36.43 -26.00
C ASP A 506 -14.94 35.04 -25.90
N ASN A 507 -15.69 34.06 -26.41
CA ASN A 507 -15.35 32.63 -26.36
C ASN A 507 -14.00 32.28 -27.02
N LYS A 508 -13.51 33.11 -27.96
CA LYS A 508 -12.25 32.87 -28.69
C LYS A 508 -11.02 33.21 -27.84
N GLU A 509 -11.00 34.40 -27.25
CA GLU A 509 -9.93 34.82 -26.35
C GLU A 509 -9.90 33.93 -25.10
N ALA A 510 -11.06 33.49 -24.62
CA ALA A 510 -11.16 32.48 -23.58
C ALA A 510 -10.54 31.12 -23.98
N GLU A 511 -10.82 30.60 -25.19
CA GLU A 511 -10.20 29.37 -25.70
C GLU A 511 -8.66 29.50 -25.77
N ILE A 512 -8.16 30.63 -26.27
CA ILE A 512 -6.72 30.94 -26.35
C ILE A 512 -6.09 30.99 -24.95
N CYS A 513 -6.70 31.68 -23.99
CA CYS A 513 -6.20 31.75 -22.61
C CYS A 513 -6.17 30.38 -21.92
N PHE A 514 -7.19 29.54 -22.09
CA PHE A 514 -7.17 28.19 -21.48
C PHE A 514 -6.19 27.24 -22.19
N GLN A 515 -6.01 27.34 -23.51
CA GLN A 515 -4.99 26.57 -24.22
C GLN A 515 -3.57 27.02 -23.81
N ALA A 516 -3.33 28.33 -23.64
CA ALA A 516 -2.08 28.85 -23.09
C ALA A 516 -1.83 28.35 -21.65
N ALA A 517 -2.87 28.29 -20.80
CA ALA A 517 -2.77 27.74 -19.45
C ALA A 517 -2.38 26.24 -19.44
N VAL A 518 -2.83 25.45 -20.42
CA VAL A 518 -2.46 24.03 -20.59
C VAL A 518 -1.08 23.85 -21.24
N GLN A 519 -0.60 24.81 -22.03
CA GLN A 519 0.76 24.81 -22.59
C GLN A 519 1.83 25.24 -21.58
N LEU A 520 1.45 26.08 -20.59
CA LEU A 520 2.33 26.50 -19.50
C LEU A 520 2.41 25.46 -18.37
N ASP A 521 1.34 24.70 -18.15
CA ASP A 521 1.24 23.65 -17.13
C ASP A 521 0.47 22.45 -17.72
N GLU A 522 1.21 21.42 -18.11
CA GLU A 522 0.63 20.19 -18.66
C GLU A 522 -0.25 19.44 -17.64
N ASP A 523 -0.13 19.69 -16.33
CA ASP A 523 -0.95 19.07 -15.27
C ASP A 523 -2.18 19.91 -14.88
N ASN A 524 -2.43 21.04 -15.56
CA ASN A 524 -3.52 21.98 -15.25
C ASN A 524 -4.91 21.38 -15.53
N ILE A 525 -5.44 20.65 -14.54
CA ILE A 525 -6.80 20.09 -14.52
C ILE A 525 -7.86 21.21 -14.59
N PRO A 526 -7.79 22.31 -13.80
CA PRO A 526 -8.75 23.40 -13.88
C PRO A 526 -8.91 24.04 -15.27
N ALA A 527 -7.82 24.24 -16.04
CA ALA A 527 -7.91 24.83 -17.38
C ALA A 527 -8.63 23.89 -18.36
N ARG A 528 -8.34 22.58 -18.30
CA ARG A 528 -9.04 21.57 -19.09
C ARG A 528 -10.52 21.44 -18.75
N MET A 529 -10.90 21.66 -17.49
CA MET A 529 -12.30 21.66 -17.06
C MET A 529 -13.10 22.76 -17.77
N GLU A 530 -12.58 23.98 -17.83
CA GLU A 530 -13.28 25.07 -18.50
C GLU A 530 -13.26 24.93 -20.03
N LEU A 531 -12.21 24.33 -20.62
CA LEU A 531 -12.22 23.90 -22.03
C LEU A 531 -13.30 22.86 -22.33
N ALA A 532 -13.43 21.82 -21.49
CA ALA A 532 -14.46 20.80 -21.67
C ALA A 532 -15.88 21.41 -21.62
N ARG A 533 -16.13 22.32 -20.67
CA ARG A 533 -17.38 23.09 -20.57
C ARG A 533 -17.59 24.03 -21.76
N LEU A 534 -16.53 24.65 -22.28
CA LEU A 534 -16.58 25.51 -23.45
C LEU A 534 -17.00 24.73 -24.69
N TYR A 535 -16.34 23.60 -24.99
CA TYR A 535 -16.70 22.75 -26.13
C TYR A 535 -18.09 22.12 -25.96
N GLU A 536 -18.52 21.74 -24.75
CA GLU A 536 -19.90 21.26 -24.53
C GLU A 536 -20.94 22.36 -24.79
N ARG A 537 -20.69 23.60 -24.37
CA ARG A 537 -21.55 24.77 -24.67
C ARG A 537 -21.58 25.11 -26.17
N LEU A 538 -20.49 24.84 -26.89
CA LEU A 538 -20.42 24.92 -28.36
C LEU A 538 -21.01 23.67 -29.07
N ASN A 539 -21.56 22.72 -28.32
CA ASN A 539 -22.10 21.43 -28.79
C ASN A 539 -21.06 20.48 -29.45
N GLU A 540 -19.77 20.75 -29.27
CA GLU A 540 -18.65 19.89 -29.70
C GLU A 540 -18.37 18.77 -28.68
N LYS A 541 -19.36 17.89 -28.50
CA LYS A 541 -19.35 16.80 -27.51
C LYS A 541 -18.14 15.87 -27.59
N GLU A 542 -17.59 15.67 -28.79
CA GLU A 542 -16.37 14.86 -29.00
C GLU A 542 -15.14 15.51 -28.34
N GLN A 543 -14.97 16.82 -28.48
CA GLN A 543 -13.86 17.60 -27.93
C GLN A 543 -13.98 17.71 -26.41
N ALA A 544 -15.18 17.97 -25.91
CA ALA A 544 -15.46 17.96 -24.47
C ALA A 544 -15.08 16.61 -23.82
N PHE A 545 -15.51 15.49 -24.41
CA PHE A 545 -15.22 14.16 -23.90
C PHE A 545 -13.72 13.80 -23.96
N ILE A 546 -13.03 14.28 -25.01
CA ILE A 546 -11.58 14.19 -25.17
C ILE A 546 -10.87 14.82 -23.95
N TYR A 547 -11.18 16.07 -23.59
CA TYR A 547 -10.56 16.74 -22.43
C TYR A 547 -10.94 16.11 -21.09
N VAL A 548 -12.19 15.66 -20.92
CA VAL A 548 -12.64 14.94 -19.71
C VAL A 548 -11.80 13.68 -19.46
N ASN A 549 -11.54 12.85 -20.48
CA ASN A 549 -10.69 11.67 -20.32
C ASN A 549 -9.22 12.03 -20.04
N GLU A 550 -8.74 13.18 -20.52
CA GLU A 550 -7.39 13.68 -20.22
C GLU A 550 -7.24 14.05 -18.73
N ILE A 551 -8.25 14.72 -18.17
CA ILE A 551 -8.33 15.07 -16.74
C ILE A 551 -8.34 13.81 -15.86
N MET A 552 -9.08 12.76 -16.27
CA MET A 552 -9.12 11.51 -15.51
C MET A 552 -7.79 10.76 -15.57
N ALA A 553 -7.08 10.78 -16.71
CA ALA A 553 -5.76 10.16 -16.85
C ALA A 553 -4.69 10.86 -15.97
N LEU A 554 -4.60 12.20 -16.02
CA LEU A 554 -3.62 12.95 -15.21
C LEU A 554 -3.86 12.78 -13.70
N ARG A 555 -5.12 12.65 -13.27
CA ARG A 555 -5.48 12.33 -11.88
C ARG A 555 -5.01 10.92 -11.48
N ARG A 556 -5.10 9.95 -12.39
CA ARG A 556 -4.67 8.57 -12.15
C ARG A 556 -3.16 8.47 -12.03
N ASP A 557 -2.41 9.06 -12.97
CA ASP A 557 -0.94 9.06 -12.94
C ASP A 557 -0.43 9.71 -11.64
N ARG A 558 -1.09 10.77 -11.17
CA ARG A 558 -0.81 11.41 -9.86
C ARG A 558 -1.15 10.53 -8.66
N GLN A 559 -2.20 9.71 -8.71
CA GLN A 559 -2.54 8.78 -7.63
C GLN A 559 -1.59 7.58 -7.59
N ASP A 560 -1.26 6.99 -8.75
CA ASP A 560 -0.30 5.88 -8.83
C ASP A 560 1.07 6.30 -8.26
N VAL A 561 1.52 7.55 -8.50
CA VAL A 561 2.75 8.11 -7.88
C VAL A 561 2.63 8.29 -6.36
N LEU A 562 1.48 8.71 -5.83
CA LEU A 562 1.26 8.82 -4.38
C LEU A 562 1.25 7.44 -3.71
N ASP A 563 0.64 6.45 -4.36
CA ASP A 563 0.59 5.07 -3.89
C ASP A 563 2.00 4.43 -3.95
N GLU A 564 2.79 4.66 -5.00
CA GLU A 564 4.20 4.22 -5.05
C GLU A 564 5.05 4.85 -3.92
N LEU A 565 4.92 6.16 -3.68
CA LEU A 565 5.59 6.84 -2.57
C LEU A 565 5.19 6.28 -1.20
N SER A 566 3.92 5.88 -1.02
CA SER A 566 3.42 5.29 0.23
C SER A 566 3.96 3.87 0.51
N ASN A 567 4.33 3.13 -0.55
CA ASN A 567 4.78 1.73 -0.44
C ASN A 567 6.29 1.58 -0.14
N ILE A 568 7.03 2.67 0.03
CA ILE A 568 8.47 2.64 0.39
C ILE A 568 8.65 2.39 1.90
N THR A 569 8.31 1.18 2.37
CA THR A 569 8.69 0.73 3.71
C THR A 569 10.21 0.50 3.80
N PRO A 570 10.88 0.96 4.87
CA PRO A 570 12.32 0.79 5.02
C PRO A 570 12.71 -0.69 5.22
N PRO A 571 13.79 -1.19 4.58
CA PRO A 571 14.15 -2.59 4.62
C PRO A 571 14.69 -3.03 5.99
N SER A 572 14.09 -4.09 6.54
CA SER A 572 14.55 -4.70 7.79
C SER A 572 15.92 -5.38 7.65
N ILE A 573 16.77 -5.21 8.65
CA ILE A 573 18.17 -5.65 8.63
C ILE A 573 18.27 -7.17 8.90
N THR A 574 18.69 -7.94 7.91
CA THR A 574 19.32 -9.26 8.14
C THR A 574 20.62 -9.40 7.33
N THR A 575 21.58 -10.12 7.92
CA THR A 575 23.02 -9.98 7.65
C THR A 575 23.55 -10.76 6.44
N THR A 576 24.43 -10.09 5.69
CA THR A 576 25.62 -10.65 5.01
C THR A 576 25.47 -11.83 4.04
N LYS A 577 25.73 -11.56 2.75
CA LYS A 577 26.99 -12.00 2.12
C LYS A 577 27.28 -11.14 0.87
N ALA A 578 28.54 -10.71 0.74
CA ALA A 578 28.97 -9.91 -0.41
C ALA A 578 29.44 -10.81 -1.56
N VAL A 579 28.90 -10.59 -2.74
CA VAL A 579 29.54 -10.90 -4.03
C VAL A 579 29.46 -9.63 -4.87
N SER A 580 30.59 -9.21 -5.42
CA SER A 580 30.69 -8.01 -6.24
C SER A 580 29.95 -8.18 -7.55
N ASN A 581 29.14 -7.19 -7.93
CA ASN A 581 28.95 -6.87 -9.34
C ASN A 581 28.67 -5.37 -9.51
N SER A 582 29.30 -4.77 -10.52
CA SER A 582 29.08 -3.37 -10.87
C SER A 582 27.64 -3.16 -11.32
N LYS A 583 26.91 -2.28 -10.64
CA LYS A 583 25.69 -1.70 -11.20
C LYS A 583 26.05 -0.35 -11.80
N HIS A 584 26.09 -0.31 -13.13
CA HIS A 584 25.92 0.95 -13.85
C HIS A 584 24.66 1.63 -13.35
N THR A 585 24.73 2.95 -13.14
CA THR A 585 23.54 3.79 -13.11
C THR A 585 22.84 3.64 -14.46
N LEU A 586 21.77 2.85 -14.50
CA LEU A 586 20.82 2.91 -15.60
C LEU A 586 20.36 4.37 -15.71
N PRO A 587 20.44 5.01 -16.90
CA PRO A 587 19.84 6.32 -17.05
C PRO A 587 18.35 6.15 -16.78
N THR A 588 17.76 7.03 -15.97
CA THR A 588 16.31 7.11 -15.83
C THR A 588 15.75 7.34 -17.23
N ILE A 589 15.16 6.30 -17.83
CA ILE A 589 14.45 6.45 -19.09
C ILE A 589 13.21 7.25 -18.75
N ALA A 590 13.33 8.57 -18.87
CA ALA A 590 12.19 9.44 -18.98
C ALA A 590 11.34 8.88 -20.12
N ARG A 591 10.21 8.26 -19.77
CA ARG A 591 9.13 8.01 -20.73
C ARG A 591 8.85 9.37 -21.34
N LYS A 592 9.29 9.62 -22.58
CA LYS A 592 8.85 10.80 -23.33
C LYS A 592 7.33 10.80 -23.21
N PRO A 593 6.70 11.89 -22.74
CA PRO A 593 5.24 11.93 -22.68
C PRO A 593 4.74 11.57 -24.07
N GLN A 594 3.94 10.52 -24.17
CA GLN A 594 3.42 10.11 -25.46
C GLN A 594 2.59 11.28 -25.97
N SER A 595 3.06 11.92 -27.04
CA SER A 595 2.33 13.00 -27.69
C SER A 595 1.05 12.42 -28.29
N ARG A 596 0.01 12.38 -27.45
CA ARG A 596 -1.37 12.03 -27.79
C ARG A 596 -1.95 13.20 -28.58
N TYR A 597 -1.37 13.46 -29.75
CA TYR A 597 -1.79 14.46 -30.72
C TYR A 597 -3.32 14.39 -30.85
N ARG A 598 -3.97 15.51 -30.56
CA ARG A 598 -5.43 15.66 -30.58
C ARG A 598 -5.78 16.77 -31.57
N PRO A 599 -6.78 16.56 -32.43
CA PRO A 599 -6.92 17.36 -33.64
C PRO A 599 -7.42 18.78 -33.34
N HIS A 600 -6.67 19.78 -33.81
CA HIS A 600 -7.23 21.11 -34.04
C HIS A 600 -8.43 20.96 -35.00
N LYS A 601 -9.65 21.20 -34.51
CA LYS A 601 -10.85 21.29 -35.38
C LYS A 601 -10.98 22.67 -36.05
N LEU A 602 -10.33 23.69 -35.51
CA LEU A 602 -10.26 25.05 -36.03
C LEU A 602 -9.08 25.31 -37.00
N ALA A 603 -8.21 24.32 -37.23
CA ALA A 603 -7.13 24.40 -38.24
C ALA A 603 -7.64 24.05 -39.65
N ASP A 604 -6.95 24.54 -40.68
CA ASP A 604 -7.40 24.48 -42.07
C ASP A 604 -7.49 23.03 -42.63
N PRO A 605 -8.58 22.65 -43.33
CA PRO A 605 -8.74 21.32 -43.91
C PRO A 605 -7.69 20.88 -44.94
N SER A 606 -6.77 21.75 -45.39
CA SER A 606 -5.65 21.36 -46.26
C SER A 606 -4.47 20.75 -45.49
N GLU A 607 -4.27 21.11 -44.22
CA GLU A 607 -3.10 20.67 -43.44
C GLU A 607 -3.28 19.24 -42.92
N ARG A 608 -4.48 18.94 -42.39
CA ARG A 608 -4.86 17.60 -41.92
C ARG A 608 -4.57 16.49 -42.94
N ARG A 609 -4.80 16.74 -44.24
CA ARG A 609 -4.54 15.77 -45.31
C ARG A 609 -3.05 15.49 -45.53
N LYS A 610 -2.18 16.48 -45.29
CA LYS A 610 -0.71 16.31 -45.37
C LYS A 610 -0.23 15.42 -44.22
N GLU A 611 -0.73 15.64 -43.01
CA GLU A 611 -0.41 14.84 -41.82
C GLU A 611 -0.97 13.42 -41.88
N GLU A 612 -2.13 13.22 -42.50
CA GLU A 612 -2.69 11.89 -42.79
C GLU A 612 -1.85 11.12 -43.84
N ALA A 613 -1.37 11.81 -44.88
CA ALA A 613 -0.50 11.21 -45.90
C ALA A 613 0.89 10.85 -45.33
N ALA A 614 1.54 11.76 -44.61
CA ALA A 614 2.86 11.52 -44.02
C ALA A 614 2.85 10.35 -43.01
N ARG A 615 1.79 10.22 -42.20
CA ARG A 615 1.63 9.07 -41.30
C ARG A 615 1.39 7.75 -42.03
N ALA A 616 0.67 7.77 -43.17
CA ALA A 616 0.52 6.57 -43.99
C ALA A 616 1.86 6.08 -44.55
N GLU A 617 2.73 7.00 -44.99
CA GLU A 617 4.10 6.69 -45.45
C GLU A 617 4.98 6.16 -44.30
N GLN A 618 4.93 6.79 -43.11
CA GLN A 618 5.64 6.31 -41.92
C GLN A 618 5.22 4.89 -41.54
N LEU A 619 3.92 4.60 -41.44
CA LEU A 619 3.39 3.28 -41.10
C LEU A 619 3.77 2.23 -42.16
N GLN A 620 3.78 2.59 -43.44
CA GLN A 620 4.23 1.71 -44.51
C GLN A 620 5.74 1.39 -44.40
N SER A 621 6.56 2.33 -43.92
CA SER A 621 7.97 2.06 -43.66
C SER A 621 8.15 1.10 -42.47
N GLN A 622 7.43 1.29 -41.35
CA GLN A 622 7.44 0.36 -40.21
C GLN A 622 6.98 -1.05 -40.59
N LEU A 623 5.97 -1.18 -41.45
CA LEU A 623 5.52 -2.44 -42.02
C LEU A 623 6.67 -3.20 -42.72
N SER A 624 7.52 -2.48 -43.46
CA SER A 624 8.69 -3.05 -44.14
C SER A 624 9.78 -3.49 -43.15
N VAL A 625 10.04 -2.69 -42.11
CA VAL A 625 11.00 -3.00 -41.03
C VAL A 625 10.56 -4.28 -40.30
N MET A 626 9.32 -4.33 -39.83
CA MET A 626 8.73 -5.48 -39.14
C MET A 626 8.82 -6.76 -39.98
N ARG A 627 8.47 -6.71 -41.28
CA ARG A 627 8.61 -7.86 -42.20
C ARG A 627 10.06 -8.33 -42.36
N SER A 628 11.03 -7.41 -42.32
CA SER A 628 12.46 -7.77 -42.42
C SER A 628 13.03 -8.40 -41.13
N LYS A 629 12.57 -7.96 -39.95
CA LYS A 629 13.08 -8.39 -38.64
C LYS A 629 12.35 -9.59 -38.02
N LEU A 630 11.26 -10.05 -38.65
CA LEU A 630 10.44 -11.17 -38.16
C LEU A 630 11.24 -12.48 -37.97
N LYS A 631 12.14 -12.84 -38.90
CA LYS A 631 12.93 -14.08 -38.77
C LYS A 631 14.00 -13.98 -37.67
N PRO A 632 14.88 -12.96 -37.64
CA PRO A 632 15.90 -12.89 -36.60
C PRO A 632 15.33 -12.69 -35.19
N MET A 633 14.16 -12.05 -35.05
CA MET A 633 13.40 -12.04 -33.78
C MET A 633 13.03 -13.46 -33.33
N ARG A 634 12.45 -14.29 -34.22
CA ARG A 634 12.10 -15.69 -33.91
C ARG A 634 13.32 -16.57 -33.63
N GLU A 635 14.46 -16.23 -34.21
CA GLU A 635 15.77 -16.87 -33.97
C GLU A 635 16.43 -16.40 -32.65
N GLY A 636 15.91 -15.34 -32.01
CA GLY A 636 16.30 -14.89 -30.68
C GLY A 636 17.27 -13.70 -30.64
N GLU A 637 17.51 -13.00 -31.75
CA GLU A 637 18.37 -11.81 -31.77
C GLU A 637 17.72 -10.64 -30.99
N VAL A 638 18.40 -10.18 -29.93
CA VAL A 638 17.90 -9.11 -29.04
C VAL A 638 17.73 -7.78 -29.80
N GLU A 639 18.71 -7.38 -30.63
CA GLU A 639 18.64 -6.14 -31.39
C GLU A 639 17.51 -6.16 -32.44
N ALA A 640 17.33 -7.28 -33.14
CA ALA A 640 16.24 -7.46 -34.09
C ALA A 640 14.88 -7.48 -33.40
N THR A 641 14.80 -8.08 -32.21
CA THR A 641 13.58 -8.09 -31.37
C THR A 641 13.19 -6.68 -30.97
N ASN A 642 14.13 -5.86 -30.46
CA ASN A 642 13.84 -4.47 -30.08
C ASN A 642 13.32 -3.64 -31.27
N ILE A 643 13.98 -3.73 -32.43
CA ILE A 643 13.57 -2.99 -33.65
C ILE A 643 12.20 -3.48 -34.15
N TRP A 644 11.92 -4.78 -34.07
CA TRP A 644 10.61 -5.34 -34.40
C TRP A 644 9.53 -4.88 -33.42
N MET A 645 9.83 -4.83 -32.12
CA MET A 645 8.91 -4.38 -31.06
C MET A 645 8.53 -2.90 -31.19
N GLU A 646 9.45 -2.03 -31.62
CA GLU A 646 9.14 -0.63 -31.91
C GLU A 646 8.21 -0.49 -33.13
N ALA A 647 8.55 -1.16 -34.24
CA ALA A 647 7.72 -1.15 -35.45
C ALA A 647 6.33 -1.79 -35.24
N ALA A 648 6.24 -2.86 -34.45
CA ALA A 648 4.99 -3.52 -34.10
C ALA A 648 4.09 -2.63 -33.21
N ARG A 649 4.66 -1.85 -32.28
CA ARG A 649 3.90 -0.89 -31.46
C ARG A 649 3.22 0.17 -32.32
N ASP A 650 3.97 0.83 -33.20
CA ASP A 650 3.44 1.88 -34.09
C ASP A 650 2.25 1.38 -34.93
N LEU A 651 2.36 0.14 -35.45
CA LEU A 651 1.31 -0.50 -36.25
C LEU A 651 0.08 -0.88 -35.40
N ILE A 652 0.29 -1.43 -34.20
CA ILE A 652 -0.79 -1.79 -33.27
C ILE A 652 -1.54 -0.54 -32.79
N ASP A 653 -0.86 0.58 -32.53
CA ASP A 653 -1.51 1.79 -32.05
C ASP A 653 -2.28 2.54 -33.16
N ASP A 654 -1.89 2.46 -34.44
CA ASP A 654 -2.74 2.88 -35.58
C ASP A 654 -4.03 2.02 -35.65
N PHE A 655 -3.90 0.69 -35.49
CA PHE A 655 -5.04 -0.22 -35.48
C PHE A 655 -6.00 0.06 -34.31
N ARG A 656 -5.47 0.27 -33.09
CA ARG A 656 -6.25 0.64 -31.88
C ARG A 656 -6.90 2.01 -32.00
N GLY A 657 -6.23 2.96 -32.65
CA GLY A 657 -6.76 4.29 -32.97
C GLY A 657 -7.92 4.30 -33.97
N PHE A 658 -8.16 3.21 -34.71
CA PHE A 658 -9.19 3.17 -35.75
C PHE A 658 -10.59 2.87 -35.18
N LYS A 659 -11.34 3.93 -34.83
CA LYS A 659 -12.67 3.93 -34.19
C LYS A 659 -13.71 2.94 -34.78
N THR A 660 -13.58 2.46 -36.02
CA THR A 660 -14.55 1.49 -36.59
C THR A 660 -14.26 0.03 -36.26
N PHE A 661 -13.07 -0.32 -35.76
CA PHE A 661 -12.75 -1.70 -35.34
C PHE A 661 -13.23 -2.03 -33.92
N TYR A 662 -13.66 -1.03 -33.16
CA TYR A 662 -14.04 -1.15 -31.76
C TYR A 662 -15.44 -0.55 -31.54
N PRO A 663 -16.35 -1.21 -30.80
CA PRO A 663 -17.56 -0.56 -30.31
C PRO A 663 -17.20 0.65 -29.45
N TRP A 664 -18.04 1.69 -29.43
CA TRP A 664 -17.69 2.97 -28.80
C TRP A 664 -17.25 2.81 -27.34
N ASP A 665 -18.02 2.09 -26.51
CA ASP A 665 -17.68 1.77 -25.12
C ASP A 665 -16.31 1.12 -24.93
N LYS A 666 -15.82 0.37 -25.93
CA LYS A 666 -14.50 -0.29 -25.90
C LYS A 666 -13.39 0.63 -26.41
N TYR A 667 -13.66 1.44 -27.43
CA TYR A 667 -12.75 2.50 -27.90
C TYR A 667 -12.52 3.55 -26.80
N VAL A 668 -13.54 3.81 -25.98
CA VAL A 668 -13.50 4.68 -24.81
C VAL A 668 -12.57 4.13 -23.71
N LYS A 669 -12.47 2.79 -23.52
CA LYS A 669 -11.43 2.19 -22.64
C LYS A 669 -10.01 2.55 -23.11
N PHE A 670 -9.73 2.44 -24.41
CA PHE A 670 -8.41 2.73 -24.99
C PHE A 670 -8.02 4.21 -24.80
N LEU A 671 -9.00 5.11 -24.78
CA LEU A 671 -8.81 6.52 -24.42
C LEU A 671 -8.64 6.78 -22.90
N GLY A 672 -8.61 5.74 -22.06
CA GLY A 672 -8.30 5.81 -20.63
C GLY A 672 -9.49 5.81 -19.66
N TYR A 673 -10.74 5.66 -20.13
CA TYR A 673 -11.93 5.63 -19.26
C TYR A 673 -12.27 4.19 -18.86
N THR A 674 -12.00 3.81 -17.61
CA THR A 674 -12.22 2.46 -17.08
C THR A 674 -13.48 2.40 -16.23
N ARG A 675 -14.19 1.26 -16.27
CA ARG A 675 -15.37 1.04 -15.40
C ARG A 675 -15.02 0.87 -13.92
N GLY A 676 -13.74 0.63 -13.59
CA GLY A 676 -13.22 0.56 -12.21
C GLY A 676 -13.06 1.95 -11.57
N ASP A 677 -12.70 2.97 -12.35
CA ASP A 677 -12.47 4.35 -11.90
C ASP A 677 -13.72 4.93 -11.20
N ARG A 678 -14.91 4.43 -11.58
CA ARG A 678 -16.22 4.71 -10.93
C ARG A 678 -16.35 4.24 -9.47
N MET A 679 -15.43 3.42 -8.96
CA MET A 679 -15.45 2.92 -7.56
C MET A 679 -14.32 3.50 -6.70
N GLN A 680 -13.45 4.35 -7.26
CA GLN A 680 -12.37 5.04 -6.53
C GLN A 680 -12.63 6.54 -6.34
N ALA A 681 -13.64 7.10 -7.02
CA ALA A 681 -13.96 8.52 -7.02
C ALA A 681 -15.28 8.80 -6.28
N GLU A 682 -15.19 9.24 -5.02
CA GLU A 682 -16.32 9.76 -4.22
C GLU A 682 -15.96 11.09 -3.51
N THR A 683 -15.59 12.13 -4.27
CA THR A 683 -15.62 13.52 -3.78
C THR A 683 -16.59 14.42 -4.56
N VAL A 684 -17.03 15.52 -3.93
CA VAL A 684 -18.07 16.41 -4.48
C VAL A 684 -17.64 17.11 -5.79
N LEU A 685 -16.34 17.24 -6.06
CA LEU A 685 -15.86 17.79 -7.34
C LEU A 685 -15.76 16.74 -8.46
N GLU A 686 -15.89 15.45 -8.14
CA GLU A 686 -15.93 14.36 -9.11
C GLU A 686 -17.34 14.08 -9.64
N THR A 687 -18.41 14.55 -8.97
CA THR A 687 -19.78 14.33 -9.45
C THR A 687 -20.05 15.08 -10.75
N ASP A 688 -19.78 16.40 -10.84
CA ASP A 688 -19.90 17.17 -12.09
C ASP A 688 -19.07 16.56 -13.23
N LEU A 689 -17.86 16.09 -12.92
CA LEU A 689 -16.95 15.44 -13.87
C LEU A 689 -17.48 14.10 -14.39
N THR A 690 -17.95 13.24 -13.49
CA THR A 690 -18.48 11.90 -13.83
C THR A 690 -19.87 12.00 -14.46
N GLU A 691 -20.70 12.96 -14.05
CA GLU A 691 -21.99 13.28 -14.69
C GLU A 691 -21.79 13.85 -16.10
N MET A 692 -20.80 14.72 -16.31
CA MET A 692 -20.41 15.19 -17.65
C MET A 692 -19.87 14.05 -18.51
N ALA A 693 -18.99 13.20 -17.96
CA ALA A 693 -18.49 12.01 -18.65
C ALA A 693 -19.65 11.04 -19.03
N ASP A 694 -20.61 10.83 -18.14
CA ASP A 694 -21.78 9.98 -18.37
C ASP A 694 -22.77 10.61 -19.37
N ARG A 695 -22.98 11.93 -19.32
CA ARG A 695 -23.82 12.68 -20.27
C ARG A 695 -23.22 12.63 -21.68
N LEU A 696 -21.92 12.85 -21.81
CA LEU A 696 -21.22 12.82 -23.09
C LEU A 696 -21.12 11.40 -23.64
N SER A 697 -20.71 10.41 -22.82
CA SER A 697 -20.58 9.01 -23.26
C SER A 697 -21.91 8.38 -23.66
N LYS A 698 -23.01 8.59 -22.93
CA LYS A 698 -24.34 8.06 -23.30
C LYS A 698 -24.86 8.66 -24.62
N ASN A 699 -24.66 9.96 -24.83
CA ASN A 699 -24.99 10.61 -26.10
C ASN A 699 -24.15 10.05 -27.26
N LEU A 700 -22.83 10.00 -27.09
CA LEU A 700 -21.90 9.51 -28.11
C LEU A 700 -22.07 8.01 -28.39
N GLY A 701 -22.50 7.22 -27.40
CA GLY A 701 -22.85 5.80 -27.54
C GLY A 701 -24.13 5.60 -28.35
N ALA A 702 -25.21 6.31 -28.05
CA ALA A 702 -26.44 6.24 -28.84
C ALA A 702 -26.24 6.70 -30.31
N ASP A 703 -25.43 7.74 -30.51
CA ASP A 703 -25.00 8.20 -31.83
C ASP A 703 -24.01 7.25 -32.54
N ALA A 704 -23.43 6.29 -31.82
CA ALA A 704 -22.56 5.24 -32.37
C ALA A 704 -23.33 3.96 -32.68
N ASP A 705 -24.20 3.47 -31.78
CA ASP A 705 -24.97 2.23 -31.97
C ASP A 705 -25.96 2.31 -33.14
N SER A 706 -26.55 3.48 -33.35
CA SER A 706 -27.33 3.79 -34.56
C SER A 706 -26.51 3.71 -35.86
N LYS A 707 -25.19 3.91 -35.79
CA LYS A 707 -24.27 3.88 -36.94
C LYS A 707 -23.53 2.54 -37.12
N THR A 708 -23.24 1.81 -36.05
CA THR A 708 -22.62 0.47 -36.13
C THR A 708 -23.64 -0.57 -36.61
N THR A 709 -24.87 -0.51 -36.12
CA THR A 709 -25.96 -1.42 -36.53
C THR A 709 -26.26 -1.34 -38.04
N SER A 710 -26.03 -0.18 -38.68
CA SER A 710 -26.23 0.02 -40.12
C SER A 710 -25.08 -0.48 -41.00
N ARG A 711 -23.98 -1.00 -40.42
CA ARG A 711 -22.71 -1.26 -41.14
C ARG A 711 -22.10 -2.65 -40.98
N ALA A 712 -22.89 -3.64 -40.55
CA ALA A 712 -22.49 -5.05 -40.57
C ALA A 712 -22.22 -5.58 -42.01
N ALA A 713 -22.77 -4.92 -43.04
CA ALA A 713 -22.50 -5.22 -44.43
C ALA A 713 -21.21 -4.51 -44.91
N GLY A 714 -20.07 -5.20 -44.85
CA GLY A 714 -18.82 -4.77 -45.48
C GLY A 714 -17.67 -4.45 -44.53
N ILE A 715 -17.29 -5.39 -43.68
CA ILE A 715 -15.92 -5.42 -43.13
C ILE A 715 -14.97 -5.76 -44.31
N PRO A 716 -13.88 -5.00 -44.55
CA PRO A 716 -12.88 -5.35 -45.56
C PRO A 716 -12.20 -6.70 -45.29
N ALA A 717 -11.49 -7.24 -46.28
CA ALA A 717 -10.67 -8.45 -46.09
C ALA A 717 -9.28 -8.15 -45.48
N ASP A 718 -8.85 -6.89 -45.57
CA ASP A 718 -7.53 -6.41 -45.14
C ASP A 718 -7.62 -5.00 -44.53
N TYR A 719 -6.60 -4.63 -43.75
CA TYR A 719 -6.38 -3.25 -43.34
C TYR A 719 -4.95 -2.84 -43.70
N ARG A 720 -4.81 -1.70 -44.39
CA ARG A 720 -3.53 -1.18 -44.93
C ARG A 720 -2.80 -2.17 -45.87
N GLY A 721 -3.50 -3.08 -46.56
CA GLY A 721 -2.86 -4.12 -47.39
C GLY A 721 -2.28 -5.30 -46.59
N ILE A 722 -2.71 -5.48 -45.33
CA ILE A 722 -2.36 -6.62 -44.48
C ILE A 722 -3.65 -7.40 -44.15
N PRO A 723 -3.72 -8.71 -44.43
CA PRO A 723 -4.85 -9.56 -44.04
C PRO A 723 -5.03 -9.58 -42.52
N PHE A 724 -6.27 -9.66 -42.03
CA PHE A 724 -6.53 -9.61 -40.60
C PHE A 724 -5.91 -10.76 -39.79
N GLY A 725 -5.74 -11.95 -40.36
CA GLY A 725 -4.97 -13.03 -39.71
C GLY A 725 -3.51 -12.63 -39.43
N THR A 726 -2.87 -11.93 -40.35
CA THR A 726 -1.50 -11.40 -40.15
C THR A 726 -1.48 -10.23 -39.16
N TRP A 727 -2.56 -9.44 -39.06
CA TRP A 727 -2.71 -8.50 -37.94
C TRP A 727 -2.78 -9.24 -36.61
N LEU A 728 -3.54 -10.34 -36.52
CA LEU A 728 -3.61 -11.14 -35.30
C LEU A 728 -2.24 -11.72 -34.91
N ASP A 729 -1.48 -12.28 -35.85
CA ASP A 729 -0.10 -12.74 -35.62
C ASP A 729 0.75 -11.66 -34.94
N ILE A 730 0.69 -10.41 -35.43
CA ILE A 730 1.44 -9.26 -34.87
C ILE A 730 0.98 -8.96 -33.44
N PHE A 731 -0.32 -8.90 -33.17
CA PHE A 731 -0.86 -8.70 -31.82
C PHE A 731 -0.38 -9.79 -30.84
N LEU A 732 -0.38 -11.06 -31.26
CA LEU A 732 -0.04 -12.19 -30.38
C LEU A 732 1.48 -12.32 -30.17
N GLU A 733 2.31 -12.16 -31.21
CA GLU A 733 3.77 -12.17 -31.06
C GLU A 733 4.25 -10.97 -30.23
N TYR A 734 3.64 -9.81 -30.38
CA TYR A 734 3.96 -8.62 -29.58
C TYR A 734 3.65 -8.82 -28.08
N ALA A 735 2.49 -9.39 -27.76
CA ALA A 735 2.15 -9.74 -26.37
C ALA A 735 3.13 -10.76 -25.77
N ILE A 736 3.54 -11.79 -26.52
CA ILE A 736 4.51 -12.80 -26.05
C ILE A 736 5.89 -12.17 -25.80
N CYS A 737 6.35 -11.25 -26.65
CA CYS A 737 7.61 -10.55 -26.44
C CYS A 737 7.56 -9.58 -25.24
N LEU A 738 6.46 -8.84 -25.03
CA LEU A 738 6.24 -8.06 -23.81
C LEU A 738 6.25 -8.94 -22.55
N ALA A 739 5.65 -10.13 -22.60
CA ALA A 739 5.65 -11.07 -21.48
C ALA A 739 7.06 -11.60 -21.16
N LYS A 740 7.90 -11.85 -22.18
CA LYS A 740 9.33 -12.20 -22.01
C LYS A 740 10.16 -11.07 -21.39
N GLU A 741 9.79 -9.81 -21.66
CA GLU A 741 10.37 -8.63 -20.98
C GLU A 741 9.85 -8.42 -19.55
N GLY A 742 8.91 -9.26 -19.07
CA GLY A 742 8.28 -9.14 -17.75
C GLY A 742 7.13 -8.11 -17.68
N LYS A 743 6.71 -7.53 -18.81
CA LYS A 743 5.71 -6.46 -18.89
C LYS A 743 4.28 -7.03 -18.94
N ALA A 744 3.89 -7.77 -17.91
CA ALA A 744 2.62 -8.48 -17.83
C ALA A 744 1.39 -7.60 -18.14
N LYS A 745 1.29 -6.41 -17.52
CA LYS A 745 0.18 -5.46 -17.73
C LYS A 745 0.06 -5.06 -19.21
N GLU A 746 1.15 -4.58 -19.82
CA GLU A 746 1.18 -4.17 -21.23
C GLU A 746 0.82 -5.35 -22.15
N ALA A 747 1.36 -6.56 -21.90
CA ALA A 747 1.03 -7.76 -22.68
C ALA A 747 -0.47 -8.12 -22.62
N TYR A 748 -1.12 -7.98 -21.46
CA TYR A 748 -2.54 -8.28 -21.28
C TYR A 748 -3.45 -7.24 -21.96
N GLU A 749 -3.07 -5.96 -21.96
CA GLU A 749 -3.81 -4.91 -22.68
C GLU A 749 -3.85 -5.18 -24.19
N ILE A 750 -2.77 -5.71 -24.76
CA ILE A 750 -2.68 -6.10 -26.18
C ILE A 750 -3.59 -7.30 -26.46
N CYS A 751 -3.59 -8.32 -25.59
CA CYS A 751 -4.54 -9.45 -25.70
C CYS A 751 -6.01 -9.00 -25.51
N GLU A 752 -6.29 -8.06 -24.61
CA GLU A 752 -7.64 -7.54 -24.44
C GLU A 752 -8.09 -6.74 -25.67
N ALA A 753 -7.20 -5.92 -26.25
CA ALA A 753 -7.45 -5.14 -27.47
C ALA A 753 -7.68 -6.04 -28.70
N ALA A 754 -6.97 -7.16 -28.82
CA ALA A 754 -7.23 -8.16 -29.86
C ALA A 754 -8.62 -8.81 -29.66
N LYS A 755 -8.92 -9.29 -28.44
CA LYS A 755 -10.24 -9.85 -28.07
C LYS A 755 -11.39 -8.89 -28.33
N ASP A 756 -11.19 -7.59 -28.09
CA ASP A 756 -12.26 -6.59 -28.12
C ASP A 756 -12.55 -6.00 -29.51
N ALA A 757 -11.68 -6.25 -30.51
CA ALA A 757 -11.87 -5.84 -31.90
C ALA A 757 -12.98 -6.66 -32.60
N ILE A 758 -13.86 -5.96 -33.32
CA ILE A 758 -15.04 -6.52 -34.02
C ILE A 758 -14.65 -7.60 -35.04
N VAL A 759 -13.47 -7.46 -35.64
CA VAL A 759 -12.97 -8.34 -36.71
C VAL A 759 -12.64 -9.74 -36.18
N PHE A 760 -12.01 -9.84 -35.02
CA PHE A 760 -11.63 -11.13 -34.40
C PHE A 760 -12.76 -11.72 -33.54
N TYR A 761 -13.59 -10.88 -32.93
CA TYR A 761 -14.65 -11.28 -31.99
C TYR A 761 -15.60 -12.37 -32.51
N HIS A 762 -15.90 -12.36 -33.81
CA HIS A 762 -16.82 -13.31 -34.44
C HIS A 762 -16.20 -14.67 -34.81
N SER A 763 -14.88 -14.80 -34.71
CA SER A 763 -14.13 -15.99 -35.12
C SER A 763 -13.77 -16.84 -33.90
N ARG A 764 -14.28 -18.07 -33.86
CA ARG A 764 -14.00 -19.02 -32.76
C ARG A 764 -12.52 -19.43 -32.73
N GLU A 765 -11.86 -19.48 -33.88
CA GLU A 765 -10.45 -19.88 -34.01
C GLU A 765 -9.53 -18.74 -33.56
N ASP A 766 -9.77 -17.51 -33.99
CA ASP A 766 -9.00 -16.34 -33.54
C ASP A 766 -9.17 -16.11 -32.04
N MET A 767 -10.40 -16.20 -31.52
CA MET A 767 -10.69 -16.11 -30.08
C MET A 767 -10.06 -17.25 -29.28
N PHE A 768 -9.87 -18.44 -29.85
CA PHE A 768 -9.13 -19.54 -29.22
C PHE A 768 -7.62 -19.23 -29.16
N LEU A 769 -7.03 -18.74 -30.25
CA LEU A 769 -5.62 -18.33 -30.32
C LEU A 769 -5.30 -17.18 -29.36
N ILE A 770 -6.16 -16.15 -29.27
CA ILE A 770 -6.00 -15.02 -28.34
C ILE A 770 -5.92 -15.51 -26.89
N HIS A 771 -6.80 -16.43 -26.48
CA HIS A 771 -6.80 -16.92 -25.10
C HIS A 771 -5.64 -17.89 -24.82
N ILE A 772 -5.17 -18.68 -25.80
CA ILE A 772 -3.93 -19.46 -25.65
C ILE A 772 -2.71 -18.54 -25.49
N CYS A 773 -2.59 -17.50 -26.31
CA CYS A 773 -1.54 -16.50 -26.18
C CYS A 773 -1.58 -15.83 -24.81
N TRP A 774 -2.76 -15.36 -24.37
CA TRP A 774 -2.94 -14.72 -23.05
C TRP A 774 -2.54 -15.64 -21.88
N GLY A 775 -2.91 -16.92 -21.94
CA GLY A 775 -2.47 -17.92 -20.96
C GLY A 775 -0.97 -18.19 -21.00
N THR A 776 -0.36 -18.11 -22.19
CA THR A 776 1.10 -18.26 -22.38
C THR A 776 1.85 -17.05 -21.82
N CYS A 777 1.36 -15.83 -22.02
CA CYS A 777 1.88 -14.62 -21.38
C CYS A 777 1.78 -14.69 -19.85
N ALA A 778 0.64 -15.15 -19.31
CA ALA A 778 0.47 -15.32 -17.87
C ALA A 778 1.41 -16.40 -17.28
N LEU A 779 1.65 -17.50 -18.00
CA LEU A 779 2.66 -18.50 -17.61
C LEU A 779 4.09 -17.92 -17.62
N LEU A 780 4.45 -17.15 -18.65
CA LEU A 780 5.77 -16.50 -18.75
C LEU A 780 6.00 -15.47 -17.63
N CYS A 781 4.95 -14.74 -17.22
CA CYS A 781 5.00 -13.79 -16.11
C CYS A 781 4.74 -14.42 -14.72
N ASN A 782 4.51 -15.73 -14.65
CA ASN A 782 4.16 -16.49 -13.44
C ASN A 782 2.94 -15.93 -12.66
N ASP A 783 1.89 -15.54 -13.40
CA ASP A 783 0.63 -15.00 -12.88
C ASP A 783 -0.45 -16.09 -12.83
N GLU A 784 -0.71 -16.62 -11.63
CA GLU A 784 -1.69 -17.69 -11.43
C GLU A 784 -3.14 -17.18 -11.55
N GLU A 785 -3.43 -15.89 -11.29
CA GLU A 785 -4.80 -15.37 -11.37
C GLU A 785 -5.27 -15.29 -12.82
N MET A 786 -4.44 -14.75 -13.72
CA MET A 786 -4.76 -14.72 -15.15
C MET A 786 -4.72 -16.11 -15.78
N CYS A 787 -3.78 -16.98 -15.36
CA CYS A 787 -3.80 -18.40 -15.71
C CYS A 787 -5.14 -19.09 -15.38
N VAL A 788 -5.62 -18.93 -14.14
CA VAL A 788 -6.92 -19.45 -13.68
C VAL A 788 -8.09 -18.78 -14.39
N THR A 789 -7.97 -17.53 -14.83
CA THR A 789 -9.00 -16.81 -15.59
C THR A 789 -9.11 -17.32 -17.03
N VAL A 790 -7.98 -17.51 -17.72
CA VAL A 790 -7.91 -18.10 -19.06
C VAL A 790 -8.41 -19.55 -19.05
N ALA A 791 -8.01 -20.36 -18.08
CA ALA A 791 -8.49 -21.74 -17.99
C ALA A 791 -10.02 -21.81 -17.72
N ARG A 792 -10.58 -20.88 -16.93
CA ARG A 792 -12.04 -20.74 -16.75
C ARG A 792 -12.79 -20.31 -18.01
N TYR A 793 -12.15 -19.61 -18.95
CA TYR A 793 -12.73 -19.33 -20.28
C TYR A 793 -12.88 -20.62 -21.08
N PHE A 794 -11.82 -21.43 -21.18
CA PHE A 794 -11.88 -22.71 -21.91
C PHE A 794 -12.94 -23.65 -21.32
N MET A 795 -13.02 -23.77 -19.99
CA MET A 795 -14.06 -24.55 -19.30
C MET A 795 -15.51 -24.01 -19.47
N ARG A 796 -15.68 -22.80 -20.01
CA ARG A 796 -17.00 -22.19 -20.30
C ARG A 796 -17.40 -22.40 -21.75
N GLU A 797 -16.51 -22.15 -22.71
CA GLU A 797 -16.80 -22.36 -24.14
C GLU A 797 -16.81 -23.85 -24.50
N TYR A 798 -15.96 -24.63 -23.83
CA TYR A 798 -15.81 -26.08 -23.96
C TYR A 798 -16.19 -26.70 -22.59
N GLN A 799 -17.50 -26.76 -22.35
CA GLN A 799 -18.12 -27.41 -21.21
C GLN A 799 -18.17 -28.91 -21.44
N PHE A 800 -17.96 -29.71 -20.38
CA PHE A 800 -17.93 -31.18 -20.39
C PHE A 800 -16.79 -31.82 -21.20
N THR A 801 -15.83 -31.05 -21.74
CA THR A 801 -14.61 -31.58 -22.35
C THR A 801 -13.52 -31.78 -21.30
N THR A 802 -13.17 -33.04 -21.02
CA THR A 802 -12.18 -33.49 -20.03
C THR A 802 -10.83 -32.78 -20.15
N ASP A 803 -10.38 -32.48 -21.38
CA ASP A 803 -9.11 -31.80 -21.62
C ASP A 803 -9.08 -30.34 -21.13
N SER A 804 -10.24 -29.68 -20.99
CA SER A 804 -10.32 -28.35 -20.37
C SER A 804 -10.06 -28.43 -18.86
N TYR A 805 -10.47 -29.52 -18.20
CA TYR A 805 -10.18 -29.78 -16.79
C TYR A 805 -8.71 -30.20 -16.58
N ARG A 806 -8.15 -30.99 -17.51
CA ARG A 806 -6.71 -31.31 -17.54
C ARG A 806 -5.84 -30.07 -17.77
N MET A 807 -6.22 -29.21 -18.72
CA MET A 807 -5.55 -27.93 -19.00
C MET A 807 -5.53 -27.03 -17.75
N TYR A 808 -6.67 -26.91 -17.04
CA TYR A 808 -6.74 -26.19 -15.78
C TYR A 808 -5.72 -26.72 -14.74
N ALA A 809 -5.69 -28.05 -14.54
CA ALA A 809 -4.76 -28.68 -13.60
C ALA A 809 -3.28 -28.56 -14.01
N ALA A 810 -2.98 -28.64 -15.31
CA ALA A 810 -1.62 -28.49 -15.83
C ALA A 810 -1.09 -27.07 -15.67
N ILE A 811 -1.88 -26.06 -16.05
CA ILE A 811 -1.52 -24.65 -15.91
C ILE A 811 -1.28 -24.28 -14.44
N ALA A 812 -2.15 -24.73 -13.53
CA ALA A 812 -2.01 -24.50 -12.09
C ALA A 812 -0.89 -25.32 -11.40
N ARG A 813 -0.25 -26.28 -12.11
CA ARG A 813 0.99 -26.94 -11.66
C ARG A 813 2.24 -26.21 -12.17
N LEU A 814 2.16 -25.60 -13.36
CA LEU A 814 3.28 -24.92 -14.01
C LEU A 814 3.52 -23.51 -13.43
N CYS A 815 2.46 -22.76 -13.16
CA CYS A 815 2.55 -21.49 -12.46
C CYS A 815 2.63 -21.71 -10.94
N GLN A 816 3.59 -21.08 -10.27
CA GLN A 816 3.77 -21.17 -8.82
C GLN A 816 3.80 -19.78 -8.19
N SER A 817 2.62 -19.32 -7.76
CA SER A 817 2.43 -18.08 -7.01
C SER A 817 2.58 -18.30 -5.50
N PRO A 818 3.05 -17.30 -4.71
CA PRO A 818 3.02 -17.35 -3.25
C PRO A 818 1.58 -17.38 -2.67
N VAL A 819 0.58 -16.97 -3.46
CA VAL A 819 -0.86 -17.06 -3.13
C VAL A 819 -1.54 -17.96 -4.15
N SER A 820 -2.00 -19.13 -3.71
CA SER A 820 -2.62 -20.11 -4.62
C SER A 820 -4.06 -19.74 -4.99
N TRP A 821 -4.28 -19.49 -6.27
CA TRP A 821 -5.60 -19.21 -6.86
C TRP A 821 -6.38 -20.47 -7.20
N TYR A 822 -5.69 -21.59 -7.40
CA TYR A 822 -6.24 -22.94 -7.58
C TYR A 822 -7.27 -23.32 -6.51
N CYS A 823 -6.96 -23.11 -5.22
CA CYS A 823 -7.86 -23.44 -4.12
C CYS A 823 -8.80 -22.28 -3.69
N SER A 824 -8.80 -21.17 -4.43
CA SER A 824 -9.57 -19.96 -4.05
C SER A 824 -11.09 -20.19 -4.03
N GLY A 825 -11.78 -19.49 -3.14
CA GLY A 825 -13.25 -19.56 -3.01
C GLY A 825 -14.04 -19.30 -4.30
N PRO A 826 -13.66 -18.33 -5.17
CA PRO A 826 -14.28 -18.15 -6.49
C PRO A 826 -14.11 -19.37 -7.41
N THR A 827 -12.91 -19.97 -7.45
CA THR A 827 -12.64 -21.20 -8.20
C THR A 827 -13.48 -22.37 -7.66
N GLN A 828 -13.46 -22.59 -6.34
CA GLN A 828 -14.25 -23.64 -5.68
C GLN A 828 -15.75 -23.54 -6.04
N LYS A 829 -16.33 -22.32 -6.01
CA LYS A 829 -17.72 -22.06 -6.41
C LYS A 829 -17.97 -22.21 -7.92
N TYR A 830 -16.96 -22.03 -8.77
CA TYR A 830 -17.06 -22.28 -10.21
C TYR A 830 -17.02 -23.78 -10.53
N MET A 831 -16.05 -24.51 -9.98
CA MET A 831 -15.91 -25.96 -10.14
C MET A 831 -17.14 -26.71 -9.62
N LEU A 832 -17.66 -26.33 -8.45
CA LEU A 832 -18.91 -26.90 -7.92
C LEU A 832 -20.12 -26.65 -8.83
N ARG A 833 -20.15 -25.52 -9.58
CA ARG A 833 -21.22 -25.28 -10.56
C ARG A 833 -21.09 -26.17 -11.79
N GLN A 834 -19.87 -26.47 -12.25
CA GLN A 834 -19.66 -27.44 -13.33
C GLN A 834 -20.03 -28.87 -12.90
N VAL A 835 -19.63 -29.30 -11.69
CA VAL A 835 -20.07 -30.58 -11.11
C VAL A 835 -21.60 -30.64 -10.99
N LYS A 836 -22.25 -29.57 -10.53
CA LYS A 836 -23.72 -29.50 -10.48
C LYS A 836 -24.39 -29.49 -11.86
N ALA A 837 -23.77 -28.93 -12.89
CA ALA A 837 -24.33 -28.90 -14.25
C ALA A 837 -24.32 -30.31 -14.89
N MET A 838 -23.25 -31.07 -14.64
CA MET A 838 -23.15 -32.51 -14.95
C MET A 838 -24.16 -33.32 -14.11
N ASP A 839 -24.16 -33.17 -12.79
CA ASP A 839 -25.12 -33.87 -11.91
C ASP A 839 -26.59 -33.56 -12.27
N PHE A 840 -26.87 -32.40 -12.90
CA PHE A 840 -28.20 -32.04 -13.38
C PHE A 840 -28.57 -32.68 -14.73
N SER A 841 -27.62 -32.89 -15.66
CA SER A 841 -27.94 -33.58 -16.94
C SER A 841 -28.29 -35.05 -16.70
N LEU A 842 -27.57 -35.73 -15.81
CA LEU A 842 -27.70 -37.17 -15.57
C LEU A 842 -28.93 -37.60 -14.73
N VAL A 843 -29.64 -36.65 -14.12
CA VAL A 843 -30.72 -36.92 -13.16
C VAL A 843 -32.12 -36.77 -13.80
N ASP A 844 -33.04 -37.69 -13.48
CA ASP A 844 -34.44 -37.69 -13.98
C ASP A 844 -35.18 -36.36 -13.75
N ALA A 845 -36.08 -35.98 -14.66
CA ALA A 845 -36.89 -34.75 -14.54
C ALA A 845 -37.62 -34.60 -13.19
N ASN A 846 -38.20 -35.69 -12.67
CA ASN A 846 -38.88 -35.70 -11.37
C ASN A 846 -37.92 -35.51 -10.17
N ARG A 847 -36.65 -35.91 -10.32
CA ARG A 847 -35.60 -35.72 -9.31
C ARG A 847 -34.96 -34.34 -9.42
N ARG A 848 -34.79 -33.80 -10.64
CA ARG A 848 -34.33 -32.42 -10.90
C ARG A 848 -35.19 -31.41 -10.12
N GLN A 849 -36.52 -31.48 -10.26
CA GLN A 849 -37.46 -30.57 -9.58
C GLN A 849 -37.41 -30.61 -8.04
N LYS A 850 -36.95 -31.72 -7.44
CA LYS A 850 -36.95 -31.91 -5.99
C LYS A 850 -35.62 -31.54 -5.32
N ASN A 851 -34.51 -31.69 -6.05
CA ASN A 851 -33.16 -31.58 -5.49
C ASN A 851 -32.37 -30.35 -5.99
N PHE A 852 -32.82 -29.67 -7.06
CA PHE A 852 -32.13 -28.53 -7.66
C PHE A 852 -33.06 -27.31 -7.72
N SER A 853 -32.65 -26.20 -7.11
CA SER A 853 -33.39 -24.93 -7.10
C SER A 853 -33.11 -24.04 -8.31
N GLU A 854 -31.98 -24.25 -8.99
CA GLU A 854 -31.50 -23.45 -10.12
C GLU A 854 -31.40 -24.35 -11.36
N LYS A 855 -31.72 -23.80 -12.54
CA LYS A 855 -31.44 -24.49 -13.82
C LYS A 855 -29.95 -24.40 -14.11
N ALA A 856 -29.32 -25.52 -14.47
CA ALA A 856 -27.98 -25.50 -15.03
C ALA A 856 -27.97 -24.69 -16.34
N ALA A 857 -27.01 -23.78 -16.49
CA ALA A 857 -26.73 -23.12 -17.76
C ALA A 857 -25.76 -23.98 -18.57
N TYR A 858 -26.19 -24.37 -19.77
CA TYR A 858 -25.37 -25.06 -20.75
C TYR A 858 -24.89 -24.05 -21.80
N SER A 859 -23.59 -24.02 -22.08
CA SER A 859 -22.99 -23.03 -22.99
C SER A 859 -22.50 -23.63 -24.31
N THR A 860 -22.00 -24.87 -24.29
CA THR A 860 -21.39 -25.48 -25.48
C THR A 860 -22.42 -25.92 -26.51
N GLN A 861 -22.14 -25.58 -27.77
CA GLN A 861 -22.92 -25.95 -28.93
C GLN A 861 -22.10 -26.82 -29.89
N ASP A 862 -22.76 -27.81 -30.49
CA ASP A 862 -22.26 -28.61 -31.61
C ASP A 862 -22.25 -27.78 -32.92
N LYS A 863 -21.69 -28.34 -34.00
CA LYS A 863 -21.59 -27.72 -35.34
C LYS A 863 -22.94 -27.27 -35.91
N ASP A 864 -24.03 -27.94 -35.53
CA ASP A 864 -25.41 -27.61 -35.89
C ASP A 864 -26.07 -26.55 -34.97
N GLY A 865 -25.30 -25.90 -34.07
CA GLY A 865 -25.80 -24.90 -33.11
C GLY A 865 -26.64 -25.50 -31.96
N ARG A 866 -26.70 -26.84 -31.85
CA ARG A 866 -27.46 -27.53 -30.81
C ARG A 866 -26.67 -27.58 -29.51
N ILE A 867 -27.33 -27.31 -28.39
CA ILE A 867 -26.73 -27.39 -27.05
C ILE A 867 -26.29 -28.83 -26.77
N LEU A 868 -25.01 -29.00 -26.41
CA LEU A 868 -24.47 -30.29 -25.98
C LEU A 868 -24.91 -30.56 -24.53
N ILE A 869 -25.54 -31.71 -24.30
CA ILE A 869 -25.89 -32.22 -22.98
C ILE A 869 -24.91 -33.37 -22.66
N ASN A 870 -24.46 -33.46 -21.42
CA ASN A 870 -23.52 -34.51 -21.01
C ASN A 870 -24.26 -35.77 -20.53
N ASP A 871 -23.86 -36.92 -21.06
CA ASP A 871 -24.48 -38.22 -20.86
C ASP A 871 -23.76 -39.11 -19.81
N ASP A 872 -22.56 -38.74 -19.34
CA ASP A 872 -21.83 -39.50 -18.30
C ASP A 872 -21.04 -38.63 -17.29
N MET A 873 -20.47 -39.25 -16.26
CA MET A 873 -19.70 -38.62 -15.19
C MET A 873 -18.21 -38.43 -15.55
N ASP A 874 -17.74 -37.18 -15.62
CA ASP A 874 -16.32 -36.88 -15.86
C ASP A 874 -15.47 -37.10 -14.59
N ILE A 875 -14.58 -38.10 -14.66
CA ILE A 875 -13.64 -38.49 -13.59
C ILE A 875 -12.63 -37.36 -13.29
N ALA A 876 -12.13 -36.65 -14.30
CA ALA A 876 -11.15 -35.58 -14.10
C ALA A 876 -11.79 -34.36 -13.40
N LEU A 877 -13.04 -34.03 -13.68
CA LEU A 877 -13.81 -33.00 -13.00
C LEU A 877 -14.09 -33.36 -11.53
N LEU A 878 -14.45 -34.62 -11.25
CA LEU A 878 -14.60 -35.13 -9.88
C LEU A 878 -13.28 -35.05 -9.10
N MET A 879 -12.19 -35.54 -9.69
CA MET A 879 -10.87 -35.53 -9.07
C MET A 879 -10.38 -34.10 -8.84
N LEU A 880 -10.46 -33.21 -9.84
CA LEU A 880 -10.08 -31.80 -9.74
C LEU A 880 -10.84 -31.08 -8.61
N TYR A 881 -12.15 -31.28 -8.49
CA TYR A 881 -12.91 -30.66 -7.40
C TYR A 881 -12.59 -31.29 -6.04
N GLY A 882 -12.34 -32.60 -5.99
CA GLY A 882 -11.82 -33.30 -4.81
C GLY A 882 -10.45 -32.76 -4.37
N HIS A 883 -9.53 -32.51 -5.30
CA HIS A 883 -8.20 -31.93 -5.04
C HIS A 883 -8.28 -30.50 -4.51
N ILE A 884 -9.15 -29.66 -5.08
CA ILE A 884 -9.42 -28.30 -4.57
C ILE A 884 -9.93 -28.34 -3.12
N LEU A 885 -10.87 -29.24 -2.81
CA LEU A 885 -11.35 -29.45 -1.43
C LEU A 885 -10.26 -30.00 -0.51
N TYR A 886 -9.43 -30.91 -0.98
CA TYR A 886 -8.33 -31.52 -0.24
C TYR A 886 -7.25 -30.50 0.12
N SER A 887 -6.86 -29.62 -0.82
CA SER A 887 -5.97 -28.49 -0.57
C SER A 887 -6.59 -27.46 0.39
N GLY A 888 -7.91 -27.26 0.33
CA GLY A 888 -8.69 -26.55 1.36
C GLY A 888 -8.87 -27.33 2.68
N ALA A 889 -8.02 -28.32 2.96
CA ALA A 889 -8.03 -29.24 4.09
C ALA A 889 -9.39 -29.91 4.40
N SER A 890 -10.31 -29.95 3.43
CA SER A 890 -11.71 -30.33 3.61
C SER A 890 -11.93 -31.82 3.29
N TYR A 891 -11.09 -32.67 3.90
CA TYR A 891 -10.90 -34.08 3.54
C TYR A 891 -12.20 -34.90 3.47
N ILE A 892 -13.11 -34.77 4.45
CA ILE A 892 -14.41 -35.47 4.43
C ILE A 892 -15.21 -35.10 3.17
N TYR A 893 -15.18 -33.84 2.74
CA TYR A 893 -15.89 -33.39 1.54
C TYR A 893 -15.17 -33.86 0.27
N ALA A 894 -13.85 -33.77 0.22
CA ALA A 894 -13.03 -34.27 -0.90
C ALA A 894 -13.22 -35.78 -1.13
N LEU A 895 -13.23 -36.56 -0.04
CA LEU A 895 -13.45 -38.01 -0.04
C LEU A 895 -14.75 -38.42 -0.74
N ASN A 896 -15.84 -37.64 -0.62
CA ASN A 896 -17.09 -37.92 -1.34
C ASN A 896 -16.92 -37.86 -2.87
N TYR A 897 -16.04 -36.98 -3.39
CA TYR A 897 -15.79 -36.87 -4.83
C TYR A 897 -14.77 -37.91 -5.32
N PHE A 898 -13.74 -38.21 -4.51
CA PHE A 898 -12.82 -39.30 -4.81
C PHE A 898 -13.52 -40.67 -4.80
N LEU A 899 -14.45 -40.93 -3.87
CA LEU A 899 -15.26 -42.15 -3.85
C LEU A 899 -16.24 -42.22 -5.04
N ARG A 900 -16.76 -41.09 -5.53
CA ARG A 900 -17.52 -41.05 -6.80
C ARG A 900 -16.65 -41.40 -8.00
N ALA A 901 -15.39 -40.95 -8.02
CA ALA A 901 -14.44 -41.28 -9.08
C ALA A 901 -14.02 -42.77 -9.04
N TYR A 902 -13.77 -43.31 -7.84
CA TYR A 902 -13.47 -44.72 -7.62
C TYR A 902 -14.63 -45.65 -8.02
N ALA A 903 -15.88 -45.20 -7.87
CA ALA A 903 -17.05 -45.96 -8.34
C ALA A 903 -17.19 -46.03 -9.87
N LEU A 904 -16.38 -45.27 -10.62
CA LEU A 904 -16.32 -45.27 -12.09
C LEU A 904 -15.05 -45.97 -12.59
N ASP A 905 -13.93 -45.79 -11.88
CA ASP A 905 -12.59 -46.29 -12.23
C ASP A 905 -11.86 -46.80 -10.97
N PRO A 906 -12.22 -48.00 -10.46
CA PRO A 906 -11.71 -48.51 -9.18
C PRO A 906 -10.26 -49.02 -9.24
N ASP A 907 -9.82 -49.45 -10.42
CA ASP A 907 -8.46 -49.96 -10.66
C ASP A 907 -7.42 -48.84 -10.73
N ASN A 908 -7.86 -47.57 -10.75
CA ASN A 908 -6.98 -46.42 -10.89
C ASN A 908 -6.07 -46.21 -9.66
N PRO A 909 -4.74 -46.37 -9.79
CA PRO A 909 -3.83 -46.22 -8.66
C PRO A 909 -3.87 -44.80 -8.08
N VAL A 910 -4.06 -43.78 -8.90
CA VAL A 910 -4.04 -42.37 -8.45
C VAL A 910 -5.29 -42.05 -7.63
N ILE A 911 -6.46 -42.63 -7.96
CA ILE A 911 -7.68 -42.43 -7.16
C ILE A 911 -7.52 -43.11 -5.80
N ASN A 912 -7.02 -44.35 -5.77
CA ASN A 912 -6.76 -45.09 -4.53
C ASN A 912 -5.75 -44.36 -3.62
N MET A 913 -4.66 -43.83 -4.17
CA MET A 913 -3.71 -43.00 -3.43
C MET A 913 -4.37 -41.76 -2.81
N ASN A 914 -5.21 -41.05 -3.58
CA ASN A 914 -5.89 -39.84 -3.09
C ASN A 914 -6.92 -40.13 -2.01
N ILE A 915 -7.68 -41.23 -2.11
CA ILE A 915 -8.59 -41.71 -1.05
C ILE A 915 -7.80 -42.02 0.22
N GLY A 916 -6.72 -42.80 0.09
CA GLY A 916 -5.88 -43.21 1.22
C GLY A 916 -5.26 -42.03 1.97
N LEU A 917 -4.69 -41.06 1.23
CA LEU A 917 -4.18 -39.81 1.79
C LEU A 917 -5.28 -38.96 2.43
N CYS A 918 -6.50 -38.94 1.87
CA CYS A 918 -7.65 -38.24 2.46
C CYS A 918 -7.96 -38.76 3.87
N TYR A 919 -7.99 -40.09 4.05
CA TYR A 919 -8.20 -40.73 5.35
C TYR A 919 -7.05 -40.47 6.33
N VAL A 920 -5.78 -40.61 5.89
CA VAL A 920 -4.60 -40.35 6.74
C VAL A 920 -4.54 -38.88 7.20
N HIS A 921 -4.69 -37.92 6.28
CA HIS A 921 -4.73 -36.50 6.63
C HIS A 921 -5.95 -36.13 7.48
N HIS A 922 -7.09 -36.81 7.30
CA HIS A 922 -8.22 -36.63 8.20
C HIS A 922 -7.89 -37.10 9.61
N ALA A 923 -7.29 -38.29 9.79
CA ALA A 923 -6.90 -38.84 11.09
C ALA A 923 -5.91 -37.95 11.86
N LEU A 924 -5.05 -37.21 11.14
CA LEU A 924 -4.11 -36.26 11.73
C LEU A 924 -4.77 -34.94 12.21
N LYS A 925 -6.04 -34.67 11.88
CA LYS A 925 -6.77 -33.51 12.42
C LYS A 925 -7.18 -33.73 13.88
N ARG A 926 -7.18 -32.63 14.66
CA ARG A 926 -7.66 -32.61 16.05
C ARG A 926 -9.09 -33.18 16.21
N GLN A 927 -9.96 -32.95 15.23
CA GLN A 927 -11.39 -33.32 15.20
C GLN A 927 -11.69 -34.71 14.60
N ALA A 928 -10.70 -35.60 14.46
CA ALA A 928 -10.94 -36.96 13.99
C ALA A 928 -11.45 -37.87 15.11
N ASP A 929 -12.62 -38.50 14.90
CA ASP A 929 -13.32 -39.31 15.91
C ASP A 929 -12.56 -40.59 16.28
N ASN A 930 -12.23 -41.44 15.29
CA ASN A 930 -11.45 -42.67 15.49
C ASN A 930 -10.24 -42.67 14.55
N ARG A 931 -9.10 -42.17 15.05
CA ARG A 931 -7.87 -41.98 14.26
C ARG A 931 -7.27 -43.29 13.78
N GLN A 932 -7.31 -44.32 14.63
CA GLN A 932 -6.75 -45.64 14.35
C GLN A 932 -7.51 -46.31 13.20
N PHE A 933 -8.85 -46.25 13.23
CA PHE A 933 -9.69 -46.78 12.15
C PHE A 933 -9.51 -46.00 10.85
N LEU A 934 -9.47 -44.66 10.90
CA LEU A 934 -9.20 -43.83 9.72
C LEU A 934 -7.81 -44.11 9.12
N ILE A 935 -6.77 -44.30 9.93
CA ILE A 935 -5.44 -44.71 9.44
C ILE A 935 -5.49 -46.10 8.81
N LEU A 936 -6.19 -47.07 9.41
CA LEU A 936 -6.34 -48.41 8.84
C LEU A 936 -7.06 -48.39 7.49
N GLN A 937 -8.16 -47.63 7.36
CA GLN A 937 -8.85 -47.40 6.09
C GLN A 937 -7.93 -46.73 5.06
N GLY A 938 -7.19 -45.70 5.46
CA GLY A 938 -6.27 -44.99 4.58
C GLY A 938 -5.12 -45.87 4.07
N MET A 939 -4.55 -46.70 4.95
CA MET A 939 -3.49 -47.63 4.61
C MET A 939 -3.96 -48.75 3.67
N ALA A 940 -5.23 -49.19 3.74
CA ALA A 940 -5.77 -50.18 2.81
C ALA A 940 -5.70 -49.67 1.35
N PHE A 941 -6.35 -48.54 1.06
CA PHE A 941 -6.30 -47.91 -0.27
C PHE A 941 -4.88 -47.55 -0.73
N LEU A 942 -3.97 -47.20 0.19
CA LEU A 942 -2.55 -46.98 -0.13
C LEU A 942 -1.82 -48.27 -0.50
N PHE A 943 -2.15 -49.41 0.11
CA PHE A 943 -1.58 -50.71 -0.29
C PHE A 943 -2.14 -51.18 -1.63
N ASP A 944 -3.43 -50.95 -1.92
CA ASP A 944 -4.02 -51.27 -3.24
C ASP A 944 -3.37 -50.44 -4.37
N TYR A 945 -3.10 -49.15 -4.11
CA TYR A 945 -2.25 -48.30 -4.96
C TYR A 945 -0.84 -48.88 -5.13
N TYR A 946 -0.18 -49.24 -4.03
CA TYR A 946 1.20 -49.71 -4.03
C TYR A 946 1.38 -51.04 -4.77
N ASP A 947 0.53 -52.04 -4.50
CA ASP A 947 0.60 -53.35 -5.16
C ASP A 947 0.11 -53.29 -6.62
N THR A 948 -0.57 -52.23 -7.04
CA THR A 948 -0.84 -51.94 -8.45
C THR A 948 0.39 -51.33 -9.11
N ARG A 949 0.92 -50.22 -8.59
CA ARG A 949 2.11 -49.53 -9.15
C ARG A 949 3.37 -50.38 -9.14
N LYS A 950 3.61 -51.18 -8.10
CA LYS A 950 4.75 -52.10 -7.98
C LYS A 950 4.83 -53.13 -9.12
N LYS A 951 3.69 -53.46 -9.76
CA LYS A 951 3.62 -54.37 -10.91
C LYS A 951 3.92 -53.68 -12.25
N SER A 952 4.09 -52.35 -12.27
CA SER A 952 4.39 -51.61 -13.49
C SER A 952 5.78 -51.95 -14.03
N SER A 953 5.90 -52.03 -15.36
CA SER A 953 7.18 -52.16 -16.05
C SER A 953 8.02 -50.88 -15.94
N VAL A 954 7.39 -49.73 -15.77
CA VAL A 954 8.03 -48.41 -15.65
C VAL A 954 8.76 -48.29 -14.32
N LEU A 955 10.07 -47.99 -14.35
CA LEU A 955 10.92 -47.84 -13.16
C LEU A 955 10.44 -46.70 -12.27
N GLU A 956 10.15 -45.57 -12.91
CA GLU A 956 9.73 -44.32 -12.28
C GLU A 956 8.42 -44.51 -11.48
N GLU A 957 7.49 -45.35 -11.95
CA GLU A 957 6.23 -45.66 -11.24
C GLU A 957 6.42 -46.62 -10.04
N ARG A 958 7.41 -47.52 -10.08
CA ARG A 958 7.76 -48.35 -8.92
C ARG A 958 8.46 -47.52 -7.85
N GLN A 959 9.38 -46.63 -8.25
CA GLN A 959 10.01 -45.66 -7.36
C GLN A 959 8.97 -44.73 -6.72
N GLU A 960 7.99 -44.21 -7.49
CA GLU A 960 6.85 -43.41 -7.01
C GLU A 960 6.12 -44.13 -5.85
N ALA A 961 5.77 -45.39 -6.04
CA ALA A 961 5.05 -46.19 -5.05
C ALA A 961 5.88 -46.45 -3.78
N HIS A 962 7.15 -46.83 -3.92
CA HIS A 962 8.06 -47.00 -2.78
C HIS A 962 8.23 -45.69 -1.99
N TYR A 963 8.45 -44.58 -2.68
CA TYR A 963 8.63 -43.26 -2.07
C TYR A 963 7.37 -42.78 -1.35
N ASN A 964 6.19 -42.91 -1.96
CA ASN A 964 4.94 -42.44 -1.37
C ASN A 964 4.53 -43.21 -0.11
N ILE A 965 4.72 -44.54 -0.08
CA ILE A 965 4.50 -45.32 1.16
C ILE A 965 5.54 -44.95 2.24
N ALA A 966 6.80 -44.72 1.87
CA ALA A 966 7.80 -44.22 2.81
C ALA A 966 7.44 -42.84 3.38
N ARG A 967 6.90 -41.94 2.55
CA ARG A 967 6.43 -40.61 2.97
C ARG A 967 5.22 -40.69 3.91
N VAL A 968 4.28 -41.61 3.70
CA VAL A 968 3.15 -41.82 4.63
C VAL A 968 3.63 -42.35 5.99
N TYR A 969 4.52 -43.36 6.02
CA TYR A 969 5.09 -43.82 7.29
C TYR A 969 5.89 -42.73 8.01
N HIS A 970 6.66 -41.92 7.27
CA HIS A 970 7.41 -40.78 7.81
C HIS A 970 6.46 -39.73 8.42
N MET A 971 5.35 -39.42 7.74
CA MET A 971 4.31 -38.50 8.20
C MET A 971 3.58 -38.99 9.46
N LEU A 972 3.36 -40.30 9.58
CA LEU A 972 2.81 -40.94 10.78
C LEU A 972 3.84 -41.10 11.92
N GLY A 973 5.10 -40.67 11.73
CA GLY A 973 6.18 -40.81 12.71
C GLY A 973 6.78 -42.21 12.83
N ILE A 974 6.39 -43.15 11.95
CA ILE A 974 6.81 -44.56 11.97
C ILE A 974 8.12 -44.72 11.17
N SER A 975 9.16 -44.02 11.63
CA SER A 975 10.42 -43.86 10.90
C SER A 975 11.12 -45.16 10.52
N HIS A 976 10.96 -46.24 11.31
CA HIS A 976 11.58 -47.53 11.01
C HIS A 976 10.99 -48.19 9.74
N LEU A 977 9.67 -48.11 9.53
CA LEU A 977 9.03 -48.55 8.29
C LEU A 977 9.31 -47.57 7.14
N ALA A 978 9.38 -46.27 7.42
CA ALA A 978 9.75 -45.29 6.40
C ALA A 978 11.13 -45.58 5.77
N ILE A 979 12.13 -45.90 6.61
CA ILE A 979 13.48 -46.26 6.14
C ILE A 979 13.47 -47.47 5.20
N THR A 980 12.73 -48.54 5.51
CA THR A 980 12.75 -49.75 4.66
C THR A 980 12.14 -49.50 3.28
N TYR A 981 11.13 -48.64 3.16
CA TYR A 981 10.57 -48.26 1.86
C TYR A 981 11.44 -47.24 1.11
N TYR A 982 12.07 -46.28 1.79
CA TYR A 982 13.06 -45.40 1.13
C TYR A 982 14.27 -46.18 0.59
N LEU A 983 14.75 -47.22 1.29
CA LEU A 983 15.85 -48.05 0.79
C LEU A 983 15.47 -48.78 -0.51
N ARG A 984 14.22 -49.23 -0.66
CA ARG A 984 13.74 -49.85 -1.92
C ARG A 984 13.85 -48.91 -3.13
N VAL A 985 13.60 -47.61 -2.96
CA VAL A 985 13.80 -46.60 -4.04
C VAL A 985 15.27 -46.54 -4.50
N LEU A 986 16.21 -46.63 -3.55
CA LEU A 986 17.65 -46.64 -3.82
C LEU A 986 18.16 -47.99 -4.34
N ASP A 987 17.41 -49.06 -4.13
CA ASP A 987 17.75 -50.42 -4.55
C ASP A 987 17.30 -50.70 -6.00
N GLU A 988 16.13 -50.22 -6.43
CA GLU A 988 15.66 -50.28 -7.84
C GLU A 988 16.67 -49.66 -8.83
N LEU A 989 17.42 -48.64 -8.40
CA LEU A 989 18.44 -47.96 -9.22
C LEU A 989 19.74 -48.78 -9.43
N LYS A 990 19.85 -49.99 -8.84
CA LYS A 990 21.03 -50.86 -9.03
C LYS A 990 21.02 -51.59 -10.36
N ASP A 991 19.83 -51.92 -10.85
CA ASP A 991 19.63 -52.79 -12.00
C ASP A 991 19.23 -52.02 -13.28
N HIS A 992 18.76 -50.77 -13.13
CA HIS A 992 18.30 -49.91 -14.22
C HIS A 992 18.75 -48.45 -14.06
N HIS A 993 18.99 -47.77 -15.18
CA HIS A 993 19.21 -46.32 -15.23
C HIS A 993 17.90 -45.60 -15.62
N SER A 994 17.51 -44.58 -14.85
CA SER A 994 16.31 -43.79 -15.14
C SER A 994 16.47 -42.91 -16.38
N SER A 995 15.35 -42.60 -17.04
CA SER A 995 15.29 -41.74 -18.23
C SER A 995 14.76 -40.32 -17.93
N ARG A 996 14.03 -40.15 -16.82
CA ARG A 996 13.38 -38.92 -16.37
C ARG A 996 13.39 -38.81 -14.83
N GLU A 997 12.83 -37.72 -14.31
CA GLU A 997 12.67 -37.33 -12.89
C GLU A 997 12.84 -38.48 -11.86
N ASP A 998 14.05 -38.62 -11.30
CA ASP A 998 14.41 -39.68 -10.35
C ASP A 998 14.22 -39.23 -8.89
N LEU A 999 13.44 -40.01 -8.13
CA LEU A 999 13.10 -39.75 -6.72
C LEU A 999 14.23 -40.12 -5.74
N VAL A 1000 15.41 -40.56 -6.21
CA VAL A 1000 16.61 -40.82 -5.38
C VAL A 1000 17.04 -39.59 -4.59
N ILE A 1001 17.01 -38.38 -5.17
CA ILE A 1001 17.44 -37.15 -4.50
C ILE A 1001 16.50 -36.83 -3.32
N ASP A 1002 15.19 -36.84 -3.56
CA ASP A 1002 14.19 -36.65 -2.50
C ASP A 1002 14.25 -37.75 -1.43
N THR A 1003 14.47 -39.00 -1.84
CA THR A 1003 14.65 -40.15 -0.95
C THR A 1003 15.87 -39.96 -0.03
N ALA A 1004 17.03 -39.62 -0.60
CA ALA A 1004 18.24 -39.35 0.16
C ALA A 1004 18.07 -38.12 1.07
N HIS A 1005 17.32 -37.11 0.64
CA HIS A 1005 17.00 -35.95 1.47
C HIS A 1005 16.14 -36.31 2.69
N ASN A 1006 15.10 -37.13 2.50
CA ASN A 1006 14.25 -37.64 3.59
C ASN A 1006 15.04 -38.55 4.54
N LEU A 1007 15.85 -39.48 4.02
CA LEU A 1007 16.72 -40.34 4.84
C LEU A 1007 17.75 -39.54 5.65
N LYS A 1008 18.36 -38.51 5.06
CA LYS A 1008 19.24 -37.56 5.77
C LYS A 1008 18.51 -36.92 6.96
N ILE A 1009 17.27 -36.45 6.78
CA ILE A 1009 16.46 -35.86 7.84
C ILE A 1009 16.22 -36.87 8.98
N ILE A 1010 15.78 -38.09 8.67
CA ILE A 1010 15.56 -39.14 9.68
C ILE A 1010 16.86 -39.47 10.45
N CYS A 1011 18.00 -39.56 9.75
CA CYS A 1011 19.30 -39.78 10.37
C CYS A 1011 19.75 -38.61 11.27
N MET A 1012 19.39 -37.37 10.92
CA MET A 1012 19.68 -36.19 11.76
C MET A 1012 18.79 -36.12 13.00
N ILE A 1013 17.50 -36.41 12.88
CA ILE A 1013 16.54 -36.45 14.01
C ILE A 1013 16.92 -37.55 15.00
N THR A 1014 17.38 -38.71 14.51
CA THR A 1014 17.88 -39.82 15.35
C THR A 1014 19.33 -39.62 15.84
N GLY A 1015 19.95 -38.46 15.58
CA GLY A 1015 21.30 -38.12 16.03
C GLY A 1015 22.45 -38.79 15.29
N ASN A 1016 22.18 -39.69 14.33
CA ASN A 1016 23.19 -40.40 13.53
C ASN A 1016 23.80 -39.52 12.42
N LYS A 1017 24.54 -38.50 12.85
CA LYS A 1017 25.27 -37.55 11.98
C LYS A 1017 26.25 -38.23 11.03
N LYS A 1018 26.83 -39.38 11.42
CA LYS A 1018 27.75 -40.17 10.57
C LYS A 1018 27.02 -40.73 9.34
N LEU A 1019 25.87 -41.37 9.55
CA LEU A 1019 25.05 -41.92 8.47
C LEU A 1019 24.48 -40.79 7.58
N ALA A 1020 23.96 -39.72 8.18
CA ALA A 1020 23.47 -38.54 7.46
C ALA A 1020 24.54 -37.93 6.54
N HIS A 1021 25.78 -37.80 7.02
CA HIS A 1021 26.92 -37.32 6.22
C HIS A 1021 27.25 -38.26 5.05
N SER A 1022 27.21 -39.58 5.27
CA SER A 1022 27.49 -40.57 4.22
C SER A 1022 26.41 -40.59 3.12
N ILE A 1023 25.13 -40.45 3.49
CA ILE A 1023 24.01 -40.32 2.54
C ILE A 1023 24.17 -39.03 1.74
N THR A 1024 24.46 -37.91 2.41
CA THR A 1024 24.66 -36.61 1.77
C THR A 1024 25.81 -36.67 0.76
N LYS A 1025 26.97 -37.22 1.15
CA LYS A 1025 28.14 -37.38 0.27
C LYS A 1025 27.94 -38.32 -0.93
N ARG A 1026 26.96 -39.22 -0.88
CA ARG A 1026 26.73 -40.23 -1.92
C ARG A 1026 25.64 -39.84 -2.93
N TRP A 1027 24.64 -39.08 -2.51
CA TRP A 1027 23.42 -38.85 -3.29
C TRP A 1027 22.96 -37.38 -3.35
N LEU A 1028 23.56 -36.48 -2.56
CA LEU A 1028 23.18 -35.06 -2.44
C LEU A 1028 24.36 -34.10 -2.68
N VAL A 1029 25.38 -34.56 -3.42
CA VAL A 1029 26.45 -33.73 -3.97
C VAL A 1029 26.11 -33.46 -5.43
N ILE A 1030 26.22 -32.20 -5.84
CA ILE A 1030 26.06 -31.71 -7.22
C ILE A 1030 27.44 -31.73 -7.89
#